data_AF-A0A4Q1F5B1-F1
#
_entry.id   AF-A0A4Q1F5B1-F1
#
_cell.length_a   1.000
_cell.length_b   1.000
_cell.length_c   1.000
_cell.angle_alpha   90.00
_cell.angle_beta   90.00
_cell.angle_gamma   90.00
#
_symmetry.space_group_name_H-M   'P 1'
#
loop_
_entity.id
_entity.type
_entity.pdbx_description
1 polymer ?
#
loop_
_entity_poly.entity_id
_entity_poly.type
_entity_poly.pdbx_seq_one_letter_code
_entity_poly.pdbx_strand_id
1 'polypeptide(L)'
;MSQNTIDPKASDTVINDAAELWQFLKQGGGVDTKYYDKEIFNAKDPDLNLYSLLGIPNNHGSVEENLSAGGVSVEAFLEALLKAFHPYSLMMSEICAFFEKYEGKYAKDNIKIKFDFGRKLGNIGFDLENFRERLKQLQAFERALMVYEITMNQLSDLYGIFRSDSRPYIKDALVRSWIEAYRPEGSREAFFIEPDLDAPVTGHDDLDHHLAILMEIWRTFVNSCRKYAKTLAEFRDSVSRDGGFDRDKNIFDNKELLCQAALDHWPAFFLERLFGRIQEIESMQDTERSVHFDKLCAQLKKFISGLNRNTVIISEERQAEVLLDILSLPVWRHRYELYATWILTRIDKAFEGCQVELHHQQGTLPLRFKETHIATVKTRDGVLELWSEVRSPLENPSSKKRKTGIQPDYRILPAGALSSPERHIAAVEVKQHKSTSRRNFMEALNDYAAALPNALVVLVNYGPVSKNMPLAFPERSIFMGQIRPDSDNAYQLTEQLSDLIAKPGQDKQAVKDYLDTKQQALFASQQIDAAYVDVSGSLNNEQYKKFLEAMLRRLVGAGVVKKLAAVDTEMRKEWENPDLGALAELTAMQFRGGTGFKELLPDESTKTLIITDEQGYIHCVKKAAARGCCLIFENGRAECRKIG
;
A
#
# COMPACT_ATOMS: atom_id res chain seq x y z
N MET A 1 34.34 3.28 13.63
CA MET A 1 35.17 3.00 14.83
C MET A 1 34.26 2.42 15.91
N SER A 2 34.77 1.41 16.62
CA SER A 2 34.08 0.40 17.46
C SER A 2 32.96 -0.37 16.76
N GLN A 3 33.33 -1.44 16.03
CA GLN A 3 32.43 -2.57 15.84
C GLN A 3 32.16 -3.13 17.24
N ASN A 4 30.97 -2.91 17.79
CA ASN A 4 30.48 -3.73 18.87
C ASN A 4 30.20 -5.11 18.25
N THR A 5 31.23 -5.94 18.18
CA THR A 5 31.04 -7.39 18.17
C THR A 5 30.26 -7.70 19.44
N ILE A 6 29.01 -8.11 19.27
CA ILE A 6 28.22 -8.71 20.34
C ILE A 6 29.03 -9.91 20.83
N ASP A 7 29.44 -9.87 22.09
CA ASP A 7 30.18 -10.94 22.74
C ASP A 7 29.28 -12.20 22.74
N PRO A 8 29.68 -13.33 22.13
CA PRO A 8 28.85 -14.53 22.02
C PRO A 8 28.63 -15.26 23.35
N LYS A 9 28.80 -14.58 24.49
CA LYS A 9 28.68 -15.10 25.86
C LYS A 9 27.45 -14.62 26.63
N ALA A 10 26.45 -14.03 25.97
CA ALA A 10 25.20 -13.61 26.63
C ALA A 10 24.12 -14.72 26.72
N SER A 11 24.48 -15.99 26.54
CA SER A 11 23.53 -17.09 26.28
C SER A 11 22.88 -17.76 27.49
N ASP A 12 22.95 -17.20 28.70
CA ASP A 12 22.33 -17.79 29.91
C ASP A 12 21.42 -16.80 30.67
N THR A 13 20.89 -15.76 29.99
CA THR A 13 19.96 -14.83 30.65
C THR A 13 18.55 -15.40 30.57
N VAL A 14 18.12 -16.13 31.61
CA VAL A 14 16.73 -16.58 31.75
C VAL A 14 15.85 -15.34 31.89
N ILE A 15 14.92 -15.15 30.95
CA ILE A 15 13.93 -14.08 30.96
C ILE A 15 12.69 -14.62 31.67
N ASN A 16 12.38 -14.10 32.86
CA ASN A 16 11.33 -14.66 33.72
C ASN A 16 10.02 -13.86 33.65
N ASP A 17 10.05 -12.63 33.14
CA ASP A 17 8.87 -11.79 33.01
C ASP A 17 8.96 -10.74 31.88
N ALA A 18 7.84 -10.07 31.59
CA ALA A 18 7.74 -9.07 30.54
C ALA A 18 8.64 -7.83 30.78
N ALA A 19 8.93 -7.49 32.04
CA ALA A 19 9.80 -6.36 32.36
C ALA A 19 11.28 -6.70 32.10
N GLU A 20 11.71 -7.92 32.43
CA GLU A 20 13.03 -8.45 32.08
C GLU A 20 13.20 -8.54 30.56
N LEU A 21 12.20 -9.07 29.85
CA LEU A 21 12.20 -9.08 28.38
C LEU A 21 12.35 -7.67 27.81
N TRP A 22 11.56 -6.71 28.31
CA TRP A 22 11.62 -5.34 27.83
C TRP A 22 13.00 -4.70 28.08
N GLN A 23 13.62 -4.94 29.24
CA GLN A 23 14.98 -4.46 29.49
C GLN A 23 15.99 -5.07 28.53
N PHE A 24 15.88 -6.37 28.27
CA PHE A 24 16.73 -7.09 27.32
C PHE A 24 16.64 -6.47 25.92
N LEU A 25 15.42 -6.26 25.42
CA LEU A 25 15.17 -5.64 24.10
C LEU A 25 15.62 -4.18 24.05
N LYS A 26 15.46 -3.41 25.13
CA LYS A 26 15.92 -2.02 25.21
C LYS A 26 17.43 -1.91 25.14
N GLN A 27 18.16 -2.90 25.68
CA GLN A 27 19.63 -2.90 25.69
C GLN A 27 20.22 -3.31 24.32
N GLY A 28 19.65 -4.29 23.63
CA GLY A 28 20.20 -4.76 22.34
C GLY A 28 19.45 -4.32 21.08
N GLY A 29 18.15 -4.03 21.19
CA GLY A 29 17.24 -3.80 20.06
C GLY A 29 17.14 -2.36 19.56
N GLY A 30 17.98 -1.43 20.03
CA GLY A 30 18.00 -0.05 19.53
C GLY A 30 16.69 0.74 19.65
N VAL A 31 15.75 0.27 20.49
CA VAL A 31 14.46 0.90 20.73
C VAL A 31 14.67 2.20 21.53
N ASP A 32 14.24 3.33 20.96
CA ASP A 32 14.33 4.65 21.57
C ASP A 32 12.95 5.13 22.03
N THR A 33 12.66 4.82 23.28
CA THR A 33 11.41 5.19 23.97
C THR A 33 11.32 6.66 24.36
N LYS A 34 12.41 7.43 24.21
CA LYS A 34 12.42 8.86 24.53
C LYS A 34 11.92 9.68 23.35
N TYR A 35 12.36 9.33 22.14
CA TYR A 35 12.04 10.10 20.94
C TYR A 35 11.12 9.31 20.02
N TYR A 36 11.67 8.47 19.14
CA TYR A 36 10.93 8.02 17.97
C TYR A 36 9.99 6.82 18.25
N ASP A 37 10.34 5.89 19.16
CA ASP A 37 9.43 4.76 19.52
C ASP A 37 8.43 5.14 20.59
N LYS A 38 8.44 6.39 21.06
CA LYS A 38 7.54 6.81 22.11
C LYS A 38 6.06 6.69 21.73
N GLU A 39 5.71 6.70 20.43
CA GLU A 39 4.35 6.44 19.97
C GLU A 39 3.95 4.97 20.15
N ILE A 40 4.86 4.01 20.02
CA ILE A 40 4.57 2.61 20.37
C ILE A 40 4.07 2.54 21.82
N PHE A 41 4.60 3.36 22.73
CA PHE A 41 4.20 3.34 24.15
C PHE A 41 3.16 4.41 24.52
N ASN A 42 2.92 5.43 23.71
CA ASN A 42 2.07 6.57 24.08
C ASN A 42 1.25 7.13 22.93
N ALA A 43 0.99 6.33 21.89
CA ALA A 43 0.10 6.73 20.82
C ALA A 43 -1.27 7.08 21.41
N LYS A 44 -1.88 8.13 20.87
CA LYS A 44 -3.30 8.41 21.12
C LYS A 44 -4.20 7.40 20.42
N ASP A 45 -3.62 6.69 19.47
CA ASP A 45 -4.25 5.61 18.75
C ASP A 45 -4.22 4.34 19.61
N PRO A 46 -5.38 3.84 20.07
CA PRO A 46 -5.44 2.68 20.94
C PRO A 46 -4.93 1.41 20.26
N ASP A 47 -4.97 1.33 18.93
CA ASP A 47 -4.62 0.12 18.17
C ASP A 47 -3.09 -0.06 18.00
N LEU A 48 -2.30 0.97 18.31
CA LEU A 48 -0.83 0.94 18.25
C LEU A 48 -0.16 1.32 19.58
N ASN A 49 -0.95 1.69 20.58
CA ASN A 49 -0.43 2.00 21.90
C ASN A 49 -0.25 0.70 22.68
N LEU A 50 0.99 0.37 23.01
CA LEU A 50 1.37 -0.83 23.73
C LEU A 50 0.62 -0.96 25.06
N TYR A 51 0.44 0.12 25.82
CA TYR A 51 -0.34 0.07 27.07
C TYR A 51 -1.81 -0.24 26.82
N SER A 52 -2.39 0.34 25.75
CA SER A 52 -3.77 0.05 25.34
C SER A 52 -3.94 -1.39 24.86
N LEU A 53 -3.00 -1.89 24.06
CA LEU A 53 -2.96 -3.27 23.58
C LEU A 53 -2.80 -4.28 24.72
N LEU A 54 -2.07 -3.90 25.77
CA LEU A 54 -1.88 -4.70 26.98
C LEU A 54 -3.01 -4.55 28.01
N GLY A 55 -3.94 -3.61 27.81
CA GLY A 55 -4.99 -3.31 28.79
C GLY A 55 -4.49 -2.77 30.13
N ILE A 56 -3.28 -2.21 30.17
CA ILE A 56 -2.68 -1.67 31.41
C ILE A 56 -2.70 -0.15 31.43
N PRO A 57 -2.91 0.48 32.62
CA PRO A 57 -2.96 1.93 32.71
C PRO A 57 -1.54 2.54 32.62
N ASN A 58 -1.43 3.64 31.88
CA ASN A 58 -0.18 4.41 31.75
C ASN A 58 -0.01 5.34 32.97
N ASN A 59 0.49 4.80 34.07
CA ASN A 59 0.54 5.46 35.38
C ASN A 59 1.72 6.44 35.56
N HIS A 60 2.29 6.95 34.46
CA HIS A 60 3.48 7.81 34.44
C HIS A 60 4.79 7.20 34.99
N GLY A 61 4.80 5.92 35.38
CA GLY A 61 6.00 5.14 35.73
C GLY A 61 6.81 4.69 34.50
N SER A 62 7.92 3.99 34.74
CA SER A 62 8.70 3.34 33.67
C SER A 62 7.89 2.24 32.97
N VAL A 63 8.27 1.86 31.74
CA VAL A 63 7.58 0.76 31.01
C VAL A 63 7.68 -0.52 31.83
N GLU A 64 8.87 -0.78 32.38
CA GLU A 64 9.20 -1.86 33.29
C GLU A 64 8.24 -1.91 34.49
N GLU A 65 8.06 -0.79 35.20
CA GLU A 65 7.14 -0.68 36.35
C GLU A 65 5.69 -0.99 35.97
N ASN A 66 5.23 -0.47 34.82
CA ASN A 66 3.85 -0.67 34.37
C ASN A 66 3.61 -2.14 33.95
N LEU A 67 4.60 -2.80 33.34
CA LEU A 67 4.51 -4.22 32.97
C LEU A 67 4.44 -5.12 34.22
N SER A 68 5.33 -4.91 35.18
CA SER A 68 5.33 -5.69 36.44
C SER A 68 4.05 -5.44 37.26
N ALA A 69 3.61 -4.19 37.39
CA ALA A 69 2.39 -3.87 38.15
C ALA A 69 1.11 -4.38 37.48
N GLY A 70 1.10 -4.48 36.16
CA GLY A 70 -0.03 -5.00 35.38
C GLY A 70 -0.13 -6.52 35.36
N GLY A 71 0.87 -7.26 35.88
CA GLY A 71 0.90 -8.72 35.77
C GLY A 71 0.93 -9.20 34.32
N VAL A 72 1.57 -8.43 33.43
CA VAL A 72 1.63 -8.74 31.99
C VAL A 72 2.53 -9.95 31.78
N SER A 73 2.01 -10.97 31.10
CA SER A 73 2.81 -12.12 30.71
C SER A 73 3.77 -11.77 29.57
N VAL A 74 4.86 -12.52 29.44
CA VAL A 74 5.84 -12.35 28.35
C VAL A 74 5.16 -12.42 26.98
N GLU A 75 4.20 -13.33 26.82
CA GLU A 75 3.45 -13.56 25.59
C GLU A 75 2.56 -12.36 25.23
N ALA A 76 1.78 -11.87 26.20
CA ALA A 76 0.94 -10.70 26.01
C ALA A 76 1.78 -9.47 25.61
N PHE A 77 2.96 -9.33 26.22
CA PHE A 77 3.92 -8.29 25.85
C PHE A 77 4.45 -8.43 24.43
N LEU A 78 4.89 -9.63 24.04
CA LEU A 78 5.41 -9.91 22.70
C LEU A 78 4.36 -9.66 21.61
N GLU A 79 3.14 -10.14 21.81
CA GLU A 79 2.03 -9.94 20.89
C GLU A 79 1.72 -8.45 20.70
N ALA A 80 1.60 -7.71 21.81
CA ALA A 80 1.31 -6.29 21.78
C ALA A 80 2.46 -5.49 21.15
N LEU A 81 3.70 -5.87 21.41
CA LEU A 81 4.88 -5.22 20.85
C LEU A 81 4.95 -5.41 19.33
N LEU A 82 4.68 -6.61 18.82
CA LEU A 82 4.65 -6.86 17.38
C LEU A 82 3.52 -6.17 16.67
N LYS A 83 2.32 -6.16 17.26
CA LYS A 83 1.20 -5.36 16.74
C LYS A 83 1.61 -3.89 16.60
N ALA A 84 2.33 -3.34 17.58
CA ALA A 84 2.82 -1.98 17.51
C ALA A 84 3.91 -1.76 16.43
N PHE A 85 4.69 -2.80 16.10
CA PHE A 85 5.71 -2.75 15.05
C PHE A 85 5.20 -3.11 13.65
N HIS A 86 4.01 -3.71 13.52
CA HIS A 86 3.46 -4.16 12.25
C HIS A 86 3.43 -3.09 11.13
N PRO A 87 3.10 -1.81 11.38
CA PRO A 87 3.17 -0.79 10.32
C PRO A 87 4.57 -0.64 9.70
N TYR A 88 5.64 -0.91 10.46
CA TYR A 88 6.99 -0.86 9.93
C TYR A 88 7.32 -2.05 9.02
N SER A 89 6.79 -3.24 9.32
CA SER A 89 6.94 -4.42 8.46
C SER A 89 6.28 -4.18 7.10
N LEU A 90 5.09 -3.58 7.10
CA LEU A 90 4.40 -3.16 5.88
C LEU A 90 5.19 -2.10 5.09
N MET A 91 5.76 -1.07 5.75
CA MET A 91 6.60 -0.08 5.07
C MET A 91 7.81 -0.75 4.38
N MET A 92 8.48 -1.67 5.06
CA MET A 92 9.60 -2.42 4.49
C MET A 92 9.15 -3.25 3.28
N SER A 93 8.02 -3.95 3.39
CA SER A 93 7.45 -4.73 2.28
C SER A 93 7.16 -3.87 1.05
N GLU A 94 6.53 -2.71 1.23
CA GLU A 94 6.23 -1.81 0.11
C GLU A 94 7.49 -1.21 -0.51
N ILE A 95 8.52 -0.93 0.29
CA ILE A 95 9.83 -0.49 -0.22
C ILE A 95 10.48 -1.61 -1.05
N CYS A 96 10.44 -2.87 -0.59
CA CYS A 96 10.94 -4.00 -1.37
C CYS A 96 10.22 -4.10 -2.72
N ALA A 97 8.89 -4.08 -2.71
CA ALA A 97 8.08 -4.15 -3.94
C ALA A 97 8.37 -2.99 -4.90
N PHE A 98 8.60 -1.78 -4.36
CA PHE A 98 9.04 -0.64 -5.15
C PHE A 98 10.37 -0.94 -5.87
N PHE A 99 11.38 -1.49 -5.19
CA PHE A 99 12.64 -1.81 -5.84
C PHE A 99 12.53 -2.94 -6.86
N GLU A 100 11.75 -3.98 -6.57
CA GLU A 100 11.51 -5.10 -7.49
C GLU A 100 10.85 -4.65 -8.80
N LYS A 101 9.87 -3.73 -8.71
CA LYS A 101 9.22 -3.10 -9.87
C LYS A 101 10.23 -2.48 -10.85
N TYR A 102 11.36 -2.00 -10.35
CA TYR A 102 12.37 -1.36 -11.16
C TYR A 102 13.58 -2.26 -11.47
N GLU A 103 13.92 -3.24 -10.63
CA GLU A 103 15.01 -4.19 -10.90
C GLU A 103 14.84 -4.93 -12.24
N GLY A 104 13.62 -5.37 -12.55
CA GLY A 104 13.29 -6.04 -13.82
C GLY A 104 13.51 -5.17 -15.07
N LYS A 105 13.56 -3.83 -14.93
CA LYS A 105 13.85 -2.90 -16.03
C LYS A 105 15.36 -2.68 -16.25
N TYR A 106 16.20 -2.99 -15.27
CA TYR A 106 17.63 -2.66 -15.25
C TYR A 106 18.53 -3.90 -15.11
N ALA A 107 18.06 -5.08 -15.54
CA ALA A 107 18.58 -6.46 -15.36
C ALA A 107 20.11 -6.74 -15.53
N LYS A 108 20.96 -5.75 -15.77
CA LYS A 108 22.43 -5.84 -15.73
C LYS A 108 23.06 -5.39 -14.42
N ASP A 109 22.39 -4.53 -13.64
CA ASP A 109 22.91 -4.01 -12.37
C ASP A 109 21.94 -4.37 -11.24
N ASN A 110 22.31 -5.32 -10.36
CA ASN A 110 21.56 -5.61 -9.13
C ASN A 110 21.35 -4.29 -8.36
N ILE A 111 20.09 -3.85 -8.21
CA ILE A 111 19.83 -2.55 -7.60
C ILE A 111 20.18 -2.64 -6.11
N LYS A 112 21.12 -1.80 -5.66
CA LYS A 112 21.49 -1.64 -4.26
C LYS A 112 20.89 -0.34 -3.72
N ILE A 113 20.47 -0.35 -2.46
CA ILE A 113 20.00 0.85 -1.81
C ILE A 113 21.14 1.35 -0.95
N LYS A 114 21.62 2.57 -1.22
CA LYS A 114 22.62 3.19 -0.36
C LYS A 114 22.07 4.48 0.18
N PHE A 115 21.81 4.44 1.48
CA PHE A 115 21.55 5.64 2.23
C PHE A 115 22.88 6.30 2.57
N ASP A 116 23.06 7.52 2.08
CA ASP A 116 24.22 8.36 2.41
C ASP A 116 23.81 9.30 3.53
N PHE A 117 24.02 8.84 4.77
CA PHE A 117 23.66 9.60 5.97
C PHE A 117 24.68 10.68 6.35
N GLY A 118 25.59 11.03 5.43
CA GLY A 118 26.65 12.01 5.67
C GLY A 118 27.77 11.51 6.60
N ARG A 119 28.74 12.41 6.86
CA ARG A 119 30.05 12.06 7.46
C ARG A 119 30.02 11.54 8.91
N LYS A 120 28.88 11.64 9.63
CA LYS A 120 28.82 11.30 11.07
C LYS A 120 28.27 9.92 11.39
N LEU A 121 27.48 9.30 10.51
CA LEU A 121 26.75 8.06 10.82
C LEU A 121 27.17 6.84 9.98
N GLY A 122 28.10 7.03 9.02
CA GLY A 122 28.48 5.98 8.08
C GLY A 122 27.41 5.77 6.99
N ASN A 123 27.79 5.11 5.90
CA ASN A 123 26.83 4.69 4.88
C ASN A 123 26.24 3.35 5.30
N ILE A 124 24.92 3.19 5.27
CA ILE A 124 24.31 1.86 5.33
C ILE A 124 23.86 1.53 3.92
N GLY A 125 24.52 0.54 3.34
CA GLY A 125 24.05 -0.13 2.13
C GLY A 125 23.19 -1.29 2.57
N PHE A 126 21.98 -1.36 2.02
CA PHE A 126 21.18 -2.57 2.07
C PHE A 126 21.06 -3.04 0.63
N ASP A 127 21.45 -4.28 0.36
CA ASP A 127 21.02 -4.92 -0.88
C ASP A 127 19.59 -5.46 -0.69
N LEU A 128 18.91 -5.67 -1.81
CA LEU A 128 17.53 -6.16 -1.83
C LEU A 128 17.42 -7.55 -1.17
N GLU A 129 18.47 -8.37 -1.28
CA GLU A 129 18.50 -9.71 -0.70
C GLU A 129 18.53 -9.68 0.83
N ASN A 130 19.31 -8.78 1.43
CA ASN A 130 19.28 -8.52 2.86
C ASN A 130 17.89 -8.05 3.29
N PHE A 131 17.26 -7.15 2.52
CA PHE A 131 15.89 -6.71 2.81
C PHE A 131 14.89 -7.89 2.79
N ARG A 132 14.99 -8.79 1.80
CA ARG A 132 14.16 -10.00 1.70
C ARG A 132 14.41 -10.95 2.86
N GLU A 133 15.66 -11.22 3.20
CA GLU A 133 16.01 -12.10 4.31
C GLU A 133 15.46 -11.55 5.63
N ARG A 134 15.54 -10.23 5.84
CA ARG A 134 14.96 -9.60 7.04
C ARG A 134 13.44 -9.61 7.03
N LEU A 135 12.80 -9.39 5.89
CA LEU A 135 11.34 -9.50 5.77
C LEU A 135 10.89 -10.95 6.04
N LYS A 136 11.61 -11.95 5.53
CA LYS A 136 11.35 -13.37 5.80
C LYS A 136 11.52 -13.68 7.28
N GLN A 137 12.56 -13.18 7.95
CA GLN A 137 12.75 -13.34 9.39
C GLN A 137 11.60 -12.71 10.19
N LEU A 138 11.20 -11.49 9.83
CA LEU A 138 10.12 -10.77 10.49
C LEU A 138 8.76 -11.44 10.27
N GLN A 139 8.45 -11.86 9.04
CA GLN A 139 7.23 -12.59 8.71
C GLN A 139 7.22 -13.98 9.35
N ALA A 140 8.34 -14.70 9.34
CA ALA A 140 8.46 -15.99 10.03
C ALA A 140 8.26 -15.82 11.55
N PHE A 141 8.71 -14.72 12.13
CA PHE A 141 8.50 -14.41 13.55
C PHE A 141 7.05 -14.01 13.86
N GLU A 142 6.44 -13.11 13.07
CA GLU A 142 5.01 -12.78 13.16
C GLU A 142 4.14 -14.06 13.04
N ARG A 143 4.55 -15.00 12.19
CA ARG A 143 3.89 -16.31 12.00
C ARG A 143 4.21 -17.30 13.13
N ALA A 144 5.41 -17.26 13.71
CA ALA A 144 5.84 -18.16 14.80
C ALA A 144 5.10 -17.93 16.12
N LEU A 145 4.38 -16.81 16.27
CA LEU A 145 3.61 -16.49 17.49
C LEU A 145 2.16 -16.95 17.45
N MET A 146 1.69 -17.46 16.31
CA MET A 146 0.39 -18.10 16.19
C MET A 146 0.58 -19.58 15.94
N VAL A 147 0.71 -20.36 17.01
CA VAL A 147 0.65 -21.82 16.90
C VAL A 147 -0.82 -22.22 16.98
N TYR A 148 -1.34 -22.71 15.86
CA TYR A 148 -2.67 -23.30 15.86
C TYR A 148 -2.63 -24.59 16.66
N GLU A 149 -3.46 -24.70 17.69
CA GLU A 149 -3.72 -25.99 18.30
C GLU A 149 -4.62 -26.77 17.36
N ILE A 150 -4.00 -27.77 16.73
CA ILE A 150 -4.66 -28.65 15.80
C ILE A 150 -4.70 -30.05 16.39
N THR A 151 -5.90 -30.58 16.47
CA THR A 151 -6.20 -31.97 16.83
C THR A 151 -6.18 -32.86 15.58
N MET A 152 -6.07 -34.19 15.74
CA MET A 152 -6.20 -35.11 14.59
C MET A 152 -7.54 -34.98 13.87
N ASN A 153 -8.62 -34.67 14.61
CA ASN A 153 -9.93 -34.44 14.01
C ASN A 153 -9.91 -33.22 13.08
N GLN A 154 -9.27 -32.12 13.50
CA GLN A 154 -9.11 -30.94 12.65
C GLN A 154 -8.19 -31.21 11.44
N LEU A 155 -7.15 -32.04 11.56
CA LEU A 155 -6.36 -32.47 10.39
C LEU A 155 -7.21 -33.28 9.40
N SER A 156 -8.08 -34.15 9.91
CA SER A 156 -9.03 -34.92 9.10
C SER A 156 -10.10 -34.03 8.46
N ASP A 157 -10.63 -33.05 9.19
CA ASP A 157 -11.59 -32.07 8.65
C ASP A 157 -10.96 -31.25 7.53
N LEU A 158 -9.72 -30.78 7.75
CA LEU A 158 -8.95 -30.05 6.75
C LEU A 158 -8.72 -30.90 5.50
N TYR A 159 -8.35 -32.16 5.66
CA TYR A 159 -8.27 -33.11 4.56
C TYR A 159 -9.60 -33.27 3.83
N GLY A 160 -10.71 -33.29 4.57
CA GLY A 160 -12.07 -33.36 4.04
C GLY A 160 -12.46 -32.16 3.17
N ILE A 161 -11.97 -30.95 3.49
CA ILE A 161 -12.26 -29.73 2.70
C ILE A 161 -11.70 -29.86 1.27
N PHE A 162 -10.51 -30.45 1.12
CA PHE A 162 -9.85 -30.63 -0.17
C PHE A 162 -10.15 -31.98 -0.83
N ARG A 163 -11.07 -32.76 -0.27
CA ARG A 163 -11.41 -34.07 -0.80
C ARG A 163 -12.08 -33.92 -2.17
N SER A 164 -11.44 -34.51 -3.19
CA SER A 164 -11.99 -34.71 -4.53
C SER A 164 -12.16 -36.20 -4.83
N ASP A 165 -13.13 -36.52 -5.68
CA ASP A 165 -13.40 -37.91 -6.11
C ASP A 165 -12.30 -38.46 -7.03
N SER A 166 -11.50 -37.59 -7.63
CA SER A 166 -10.35 -37.95 -8.46
C SER A 166 -9.06 -37.98 -7.64
N ARG A 167 -8.10 -38.81 -8.02
CA ARG A 167 -6.70 -38.64 -7.60
C ARG A 167 -6.12 -37.49 -8.43
N PRO A 168 -5.79 -36.34 -7.82
CA PRO A 168 -5.28 -35.23 -8.58
C PRO A 168 -3.88 -35.52 -9.10
N TYR A 169 -3.64 -35.20 -10.38
CA TYR A 169 -2.29 -35.08 -10.92
C TYR A 169 -1.79 -33.66 -10.62
N ILE A 170 -0.75 -33.54 -9.79
CA ILE A 170 -0.19 -32.22 -9.43
C ILE A 170 0.68 -31.72 -10.59
N LYS A 171 0.32 -30.58 -11.20
CA LYS A 171 1.13 -29.95 -12.26
C LYS A 171 2.45 -29.38 -11.74
N ASP A 172 2.43 -28.77 -10.56
CA ASP A 172 3.60 -28.15 -9.93
C ASP A 172 4.74 -29.17 -9.73
N ALA A 173 5.91 -28.86 -10.30
CA ALA A 173 7.07 -29.75 -10.28
C ALA A 173 7.79 -29.76 -8.93
N LEU A 174 7.81 -28.63 -8.20
CA LEU A 174 8.44 -28.52 -6.89
C LEU A 174 7.64 -29.30 -5.86
N VAL A 175 6.31 -29.14 -5.87
CA VAL A 175 5.41 -29.88 -4.97
C VAL A 175 5.53 -31.39 -5.20
N ARG A 176 5.55 -31.83 -6.47
CA ARG A 176 5.76 -33.25 -6.80
C ARG A 176 7.11 -33.77 -6.30
N SER A 177 8.18 -33.04 -6.59
CA SER A 177 9.54 -33.41 -6.16
C SER A 177 9.62 -33.51 -4.64
N TRP A 178 8.94 -32.61 -3.91
CA TRP A 178 8.86 -32.66 -2.46
C TRP A 178 8.11 -33.90 -1.97
N ILE A 179 6.94 -34.20 -2.55
CA ILE A 179 6.15 -35.39 -2.18
C ILE A 179 6.93 -36.68 -2.43
N GLU A 180 7.57 -36.79 -3.60
CA GLU A 180 8.38 -37.95 -3.97
C GLU A 180 9.60 -38.13 -3.07
N ALA A 181 10.26 -37.02 -2.68
CA ALA A 181 11.39 -37.07 -1.75
C ALA A 181 10.94 -37.37 -0.31
N TYR A 182 9.81 -36.83 0.13
CA TYR A 182 9.22 -37.13 1.44
C TYR A 182 8.77 -38.59 1.53
N ARG A 183 8.15 -39.13 0.46
CA ARG A 183 7.63 -40.50 0.40
C ARG A 183 7.99 -41.15 -0.95
N PRO A 184 9.19 -41.72 -1.07
CA PRO A 184 9.61 -42.38 -2.30
C PRO A 184 8.69 -43.54 -2.69
N GLU A 185 8.42 -43.69 -3.99
CA GLU A 185 7.57 -44.76 -4.49
C GLU A 185 8.12 -46.14 -4.10
N GLY A 186 7.24 -47.03 -3.62
CA GLY A 186 7.61 -48.36 -3.13
C GLY A 186 8.23 -48.37 -1.73
N SER A 187 8.48 -47.22 -1.12
CA SER A 187 8.95 -47.12 0.26
C SER A 187 7.79 -46.96 1.26
N ARG A 188 7.94 -47.59 2.44
CA ARG A 188 7.11 -47.28 3.62
C ARG A 188 7.75 -46.20 4.50
N GLU A 189 8.99 -45.81 4.19
CA GLU A 189 9.75 -44.81 4.93
C GLU A 189 9.38 -43.42 4.44
N ALA A 190 9.29 -42.46 5.37
CA ALA A 190 9.19 -41.04 5.04
C ALA A 190 10.41 -40.27 5.52
N PHE A 191 10.82 -39.27 4.74
CA PHE A 191 11.98 -38.43 5.01
C PHE A 191 11.52 -37.01 5.32
N PHE A 192 11.87 -36.49 6.50
CA PHE A 192 11.49 -35.14 6.90
C PHE A 192 12.43 -34.12 6.24
N ILE A 193 12.16 -33.82 4.97
CA ILE A 193 12.86 -32.82 4.17
C ILE A 193 12.38 -31.39 4.47
N GLU A 194 13.13 -30.39 4.00
CA GLU A 194 12.85 -28.99 4.29
C GLU A 194 11.53 -28.54 3.63
N PRO A 195 10.60 -27.89 4.35
CA PRO A 195 9.28 -27.54 3.82
C PRO A 195 9.30 -26.23 3.02
N ASP A 196 10.20 -26.12 2.04
CA ASP A 196 10.37 -24.93 1.19
C ASP A 196 9.46 -24.99 -0.05
N LEU A 197 8.15 -24.81 0.18
CA LEU A 197 7.14 -24.76 -0.87
C LEU A 197 6.25 -23.54 -0.66
N ASP A 198 6.01 -22.75 -1.70
CA ASP A 198 5.08 -21.63 -1.67
C ASP A 198 3.60 -22.07 -1.63
N ALA A 199 2.73 -21.17 -1.18
CA ALA A 199 1.29 -21.39 -1.24
C ALA A 199 0.78 -21.24 -2.68
N PRO A 200 -0.25 -22.01 -3.09
CA PRO A 200 -0.87 -21.82 -4.38
C PRO A 200 -1.53 -20.43 -4.46
N VAL A 201 -1.37 -19.75 -5.61
CA VAL A 201 -1.94 -18.43 -5.89
C VAL A 201 -3.05 -18.60 -6.93
N THR A 202 -4.26 -18.15 -6.59
CA THR A 202 -5.47 -18.33 -7.40
C THR A 202 -5.96 -17.06 -8.06
N GLY A 203 -5.46 -15.89 -7.62
CA GLY A 203 -5.97 -14.58 -8.06
C GLY A 203 -7.26 -14.17 -7.35
N HIS A 204 -7.64 -14.89 -6.30
CA HIS A 204 -8.75 -14.57 -5.40
C HIS A 204 -8.16 -14.23 -4.02
N ASP A 205 -8.01 -12.93 -3.75
CA ASP A 205 -7.21 -12.40 -2.63
C ASP A 205 -7.57 -13.03 -1.26
N ASP A 206 -8.86 -13.15 -0.97
CA ASP A 206 -9.33 -13.75 0.28
C ASP A 206 -8.95 -15.23 0.35
N LEU A 207 -9.12 -15.98 -0.74
CA LEU A 207 -8.75 -17.40 -0.78
C LEU A 207 -7.24 -17.56 -0.62
N ASP A 208 -6.45 -16.76 -1.34
CA ASP A 208 -4.98 -16.79 -1.31
C ASP A 208 -4.45 -16.51 0.10
N HIS A 209 -5.09 -15.58 0.84
CA HIS A 209 -4.78 -15.34 2.25
C HIS A 209 -4.98 -16.59 3.12
N HIS A 210 -6.12 -17.29 2.99
CA HIS A 210 -6.39 -18.50 3.77
C HIS A 210 -5.49 -19.68 3.38
N LEU A 211 -5.15 -19.81 2.08
CA LEU A 211 -4.21 -20.82 1.58
C LEU A 211 -2.80 -20.63 2.17
N ALA A 212 -2.35 -19.38 2.28
CA ALA A 212 -1.08 -19.05 2.93
C ALA A 212 -1.05 -19.50 4.40
N ILE A 213 -2.13 -19.27 5.16
CA ILE A 213 -2.25 -19.72 6.56
C ILE A 213 -2.12 -21.25 6.66
N LEU A 214 -2.80 -22.01 5.79
CA LEU A 214 -2.73 -23.47 5.82
C LEU A 214 -1.36 -24.02 5.45
N MET A 215 -0.67 -23.37 4.51
CA MET A 215 0.69 -23.75 4.18
C MET A 215 1.64 -23.51 5.34
N GLU A 216 1.42 -22.47 6.15
CA GLU A 216 2.19 -22.28 7.40
C GLU A 216 1.95 -23.38 8.42
N ILE A 217 0.70 -23.81 8.59
CA ILE A 217 0.36 -24.97 9.44
C ILE A 217 1.14 -26.21 8.98
N TRP A 218 1.16 -26.45 7.67
CA TRP A 218 1.90 -27.57 7.08
C TRP A 218 3.42 -27.44 7.27
N ARG A 219 4.02 -26.27 7.02
CA ARG A 219 5.46 -26.02 7.25
C ARG A 219 5.82 -26.23 8.71
N THR A 220 4.98 -25.74 9.62
CA THR A 220 5.14 -25.90 11.07
C THR A 220 5.13 -27.37 11.46
N PHE A 221 4.18 -28.16 10.94
CA PHE A 221 4.13 -29.60 11.16
C PHE A 221 5.42 -30.31 10.73
N VAL A 222 5.88 -30.07 9.50
CA VAL A 222 7.07 -30.73 8.96
C VAL A 222 8.30 -30.33 9.77
N ASN A 223 8.46 -29.04 10.09
CA ASN A 223 9.56 -28.55 10.92
C ASN A 223 9.53 -29.14 12.33
N SER A 224 8.35 -29.31 12.93
CA SER A 224 8.23 -29.98 14.23
C SER A 224 8.65 -31.45 14.16
N CYS A 225 8.28 -32.19 13.10
CA CYS A 225 8.77 -33.56 12.89
C CYS A 225 10.31 -33.61 12.77
N ARG A 226 10.90 -32.67 12.02
CA ARG A 226 12.36 -32.56 11.81
C ARG A 226 13.15 -32.36 13.10
N LYS A 227 12.55 -31.72 14.12
CA LYS A 227 13.20 -31.54 15.44
C LYS A 227 13.45 -32.87 16.14
N TYR A 228 12.60 -33.88 15.90
CA TYR A 228 12.68 -35.16 16.59
C TYR A 228 13.44 -36.23 15.81
N ALA A 229 13.44 -36.17 14.47
CA ALA A 229 14.04 -37.21 13.62
C ALA A 229 14.26 -36.74 12.18
N LYS A 230 15.14 -37.43 11.45
CA LYS A 230 15.30 -37.24 10.00
C LYS A 230 14.39 -38.15 9.18
N THR A 231 14.01 -39.29 9.75
CA THR A 231 13.16 -40.29 9.11
C THR A 231 11.97 -40.69 10.00
N LEU A 232 10.92 -41.25 9.40
CA LEU A 232 9.72 -41.69 10.10
C LEU A 232 10.01 -42.88 11.04
N ALA A 233 10.90 -43.79 10.64
CA ALA A 233 11.38 -44.88 11.49
C ALA A 233 12.10 -44.34 12.73
N GLU A 234 13.04 -43.40 12.55
CA GLU A 234 13.71 -42.74 13.67
C GLU A 234 12.70 -42.03 14.60
N PHE A 235 11.68 -41.38 14.03
CA PHE A 235 10.66 -40.70 14.83
C PHE A 235 9.81 -41.67 15.64
N ARG A 236 9.34 -42.75 15.02
CA ARG A 236 8.58 -43.82 15.69
C ARG A 236 9.39 -44.45 16.83
N ASP A 237 10.67 -44.71 16.60
CA ASP A 237 11.57 -45.28 17.60
C ASP A 237 11.86 -44.28 18.72
N SER A 238 11.85 -42.98 18.43
CA SER A 238 11.96 -41.89 19.41
C SER A 238 10.72 -41.81 20.32
N VAL A 239 9.51 -41.96 19.78
CA VAL A 239 8.27 -41.99 20.58
C VAL A 239 8.17 -43.26 21.42
N SER A 240 8.54 -44.41 20.85
CA SER A 240 8.47 -45.70 21.55
C SER A 240 9.39 -45.78 22.78
N ARG A 241 10.49 -45.00 22.80
CA ARG A 241 11.43 -44.93 23.92
C ARG A 241 10.94 -44.07 25.09
N ASP A 242 10.04 -43.13 24.85
CA ASP A 242 9.59 -42.15 25.87
C ASP A 242 8.42 -42.65 26.73
N GLY A 243 8.02 -43.93 26.61
CA GLY A 243 7.03 -44.55 27.51
C GLY A 243 5.64 -44.77 26.94
N GLY A 244 5.42 -44.51 25.64
CA GLY A 244 4.20 -44.88 24.92
C GLY A 244 3.05 -43.86 24.98
N PHE A 245 2.04 -44.12 24.14
CA PHE A 245 0.96 -43.19 23.76
C PHE A 245 0.06 -42.70 24.92
N ASP A 246 0.21 -41.44 25.34
CA ASP A 246 -0.76 -40.70 26.15
C ASP A 246 -1.90 -40.15 25.26
N ARG A 247 -2.93 -41.00 25.07
CA ARG A 247 -4.08 -40.71 24.20
C ARG A 247 -4.95 -39.52 24.64
N ASP A 248 -4.75 -39.00 25.85
CA ASP A 248 -5.60 -37.94 26.40
C ASP A 248 -5.10 -36.52 26.05
N LYS A 249 -3.92 -36.38 25.41
CA LYS A 249 -3.36 -35.08 24.99
C LYS A 249 -3.38 -34.88 23.48
N ASN A 250 -4.55 -34.54 22.94
CA ASN A 250 -4.78 -34.29 21.50
C ASN A 250 -4.31 -32.90 21.00
N ILE A 251 -3.13 -32.43 21.38
CA ILE A 251 -2.63 -31.08 20.97
C ILE A 251 -1.37 -31.23 20.09
N PHE A 252 -1.18 -30.31 19.14
CA PHE A 252 -0.17 -30.34 18.08
C PHE A 252 1.30 -30.34 18.54
N ASP A 253 1.59 -29.96 19.79
CA ASP A 253 2.92 -30.06 20.41
C ASP A 253 3.15 -31.42 21.10
N ASN A 254 2.17 -32.31 21.02
CA ASN A 254 2.35 -33.70 21.42
C ASN A 254 3.15 -34.44 20.33
N LYS A 255 4.39 -34.80 20.69
CA LYS A 255 5.30 -35.64 19.91
C LYS A 255 4.60 -36.87 19.31
N GLU A 256 3.62 -37.44 20.01
CA GLU A 256 2.85 -38.60 19.56
C GLU A 256 1.87 -38.27 18.44
N LEU A 257 1.17 -37.13 18.53
CA LEU A 257 0.22 -36.69 17.50
C LEU A 257 0.96 -36.37 16.19
N LEU A 258 2.11 -35.71 16.28
CA LEU A 258 3.00 -35.47 15.15
C LEU A 258 3.46 -36.79 14.51
N CYS A 259 3.88 -37.75 15.33
CA CYS A 259 4.29 -39.06 14.84
C CYS A 259 3.12 -39.82 14.19
N GLN A 260 1.91 -39.78 14.76
CA GLN A 260 0.74 -40.45 14.20
C GLN A 260 0.33 -39.84 12.86
N ALA A 261 0.22 -38.53 12.76
CA ALA A 261 -0.08 -37.85 11.49
C ALA A 261 1.01 -38.11 10.43
N ALA A 262 2.28 -38.20 10.83
CA ALA A 262 3.38 -38.54 9.93
C ALA A 262 3.31 -40.01 9.46
N LEU A 263 2.88 -40.95 10.31
CA LEU A 263 2.63 -42.35 9.94
C LEU A 263 1.52 -42.47 8.89
N ASP A 264 0.50 -41.62 9.00
CA ASP A 264 -0.57 -41.52 8.00
C ASP A 264 -0.12 -40.75 6.74
N HIS A 265 1.16 -40.38 6.63
CA HIS A 265 1.72 -39.56 5.55
C HIS A 265 0.96 -38.26 5.29
N TRP A 266 0.38 -37.67 6.35
CA TRP A 266 -0.43 -36.46 6.26
C TRP A 266 0.25 -35.32 5.49
N PRO A 267 1.56 -35.01 5.66
CA PRO A 267 2.21 -33.93 4.92
C PRO A 267 2.14 -34.05 3.41
N ALA A 268 2.37 -35.26 2.88
CA ALA A 268 2.30 -35.50 1.44
C ALA A 268 0.85 -35.48 0.95
N PHE A 269 -0.05 -36.18 1.66
CA PHE A 269 -1.46 -36.23 1.27
C PHE A 269 -2.15 -34.87 1.34
N PHE A 270 -1.78 -34.03 2.30
CA PHE A 270 -2.28 -32.67 2.40
C PHE A 270 -1.91 -31.86 1.16
N LEU A 271 -0.63 -31.85 0.75
CA LEU A 271 -0.19 -31.17 -0.46
C LEU A 271 -0.87 -31.70 -1.73
N GLU A 272 -0.98 -33.03 -1.86
CA GLU A 272 -1.67 -33.66 -2.99
C GLU A 272 -3.10 -33.17 -3.13
N ARG A 273 -3.84 -33.12 -2.02
CA ARG A 273 -5.24 -32.67 -2.03
C ARG A 273 -5.37 -31.17 -2.22
N LEU A 274 -4.55 -30.39 -1.53
CA LEU A 274 -4.55 -28.93 -1.63
C LEU A 274 -4.31 -28.48 -3.07
N PHE A 275 -3.15 -28.80 -3.63
CA PHE A 275 -2.78 -28.39 -4.98
C PHE A 275 -3.66 -29.04 -6.04
N GLY A 276 -4.05 -30.29 -5.82
CA GLY A 276 -4.97 -31.00 -6.69
C GLY A 276 -6.33 -30.34 -6.81
N ARG A 277 -6.91 -29.93 -5.68
CA ARG A 277 -8.21 -29.28 -5.64
C ARG A 277 -8.18 -27.90 -6.30
N ILE A 278 -7.13 -27.12 -6.07
CA ILE A 278 -6.95 -25.82 -6.73
C ILE A 278 -6.85 -26.00 -8.24
N GLN A 279 -6.03 -26.93 -8.73
CA GLN A 279 -5.88 -27.19 -10.16
C GLN A 279 -7.16 -27.70 -10.82
N GLU A 280 -7.97 -28.48 -10.10
CA GLU A 280 -9.29 -28.91 -10.55
C GLU A 280 -10.21 -27.70 -10.77
N ILE A 281 -10.28 -26.79 -9.79
CA ILE A 281 -11.13 -25.59 -9.88
C ILE A 281 -10.62 -24.64 -10.97
N GLU A 282 -9.31 -24.46 -11.11
CA GLU A 282 -8.70 -23.64 -12.17
C GLU A 282 -9.01 -24.13 -13.58
N SER A 283 -9.26 -25.43 -13.74
CA SER A 283 -9.63 -26.02 -15.03
C SER A 283 -11.08 -25.79 -15.45
N MET A 284 -11.91 -25.24 -14.55
CA MET A 284 -13.32 -24.93 -14.80
C MET A 284 -13.48 -23.63 -15.62
N GLN A 285 -14.67 -23.42 -16.19
CA GLN A 285 -14.99 -22.16 -16.86
C GLN A 285 -15.07 -21.00 -15.86
N ASP A 286 -14.75 -19.77 -16.28
CA ASP A 286 -14.59 -18.60 -15.39
C ASP A 286 -15.76 -18.40 -14.41
N THR A 287 -17.00 -18.56 -14.88
CA THR A 287 -18.20 -18.40 -14.04
C THR A 287 -18.34 -19.49 -12.99
N GLU A 288 -17.94 -20.72 -13.30
CA GLU A 288 -17.97 -21.85 -12.36
C GLU A 288 -16.78 -21.78 -11.39
N ARG A 289 -15.60 -21.42 -11.92
CA ARG A 289 -14.36 -21.25 -11.14
C ARG A 289 -14.57 -20.28 -9.99
N SER A 290 -15.15 -19.10 -10.24
CA SER A 290 -15.42 -18.11 -9.20
C SER A 290 -16.30 -18.67 -8.08
N VAL A 291 -17.40 -19.36 -8.44
CA VAL A 291 -18.33 -19.96 -7.47
C VAL A 291 -17.63 -21.02 -6.62
N HIS A 292 -16.77 -21.84 -7.23
CA HIS A 292 -16.03 -22.87 -6.52
C HIS A 292 -14.94 -22.29 -5.60
N PHE A 293 -14.25 -21.22 -6.01
CA PHE A 293 -13.32 -20.49 -5.15
C PHE A 293 -14.01 -19.82 -3.97
N ASP A 294 -15.15 -19.16 -4.18
CA ASP A 294 -15.93 -18.55 -3.10
C ASP A 294 -16.38 -19.60 -2.07
N LYS A 295 -16.84 -20.76 -2.54
CA LYS A 295 -17.22 -21.88 -1.68
C LYS A 295 -16.03 -22.41 -0.88
N LEU A 296 -14.89 -22.63 -1.52
CA LEU A 296 -13.68 -23.10 -0.85
C LEU A 296 -13.19 -22.07 0.18
N CYS A 297 -13.16 -20.79 -0.18
CA CYS A 297 -12.80 -19.69 0.70
C CYS A 297 -13.70 -19.67 1.95
N ALA A 298 -15.02 -19.80 1.78
CA ALA A 298 -15.96 -19.87 2.90
C ALA A 298 -15.71 -21.09 3.82
N GLN A 299 -15.39 -22.26 3.25
CA GLN A 299 -15.05 -23.45 4.02
C GLN A 299 -13.75 -23.27 4.82
N LEU A 300 -12.72 -22.69 4.20
CA LEU A 300 -11.44 -22.42 4.84
C LEU A 300 -11.55 -21.37 5.94
N LYS A 301 -12.26 -20.27 5.67
CA LYS A 301 -12.56 -19.24 6.67
C LYS A 301 -13.25 -19.85 7.89
N LYS A 302 -14.26 -20.70 7.67
CA LYS A 302 -14.96 -21.40 8.75
C LYS A 302 -14.01 -22.30 9.54
N PHE A 303 -13.20 -23.10 8.84
CA PHE A 303 -12.22 -23.99 9.48
C PHE A 303 -11.22 -23.21 10.34
N ILE A 304 -10.56 -22.20 9.76
CA ILE A 304 -9.55 -21.38 10.44
C ILE A 304 -10.16 -20.61 11.61
N SER A 305 -11.40 -20.12 11.50
CA SER A 305 -12.10 -19.46 12.60
C SER A 305 -12.44 -20.39 13.76
N GLY A 306 -12.52 -21.70 13.51
CA GLY A 306 -12.79 -22.73 14.51
C GLY A 306 -11.54 -23.38 15.10
N LEU A 307 -10.34 -22.96 14.68
CA LEU A 307 -9.09 -23.41 15.29
C LEU A 307 -8.88 -22.69 16.62
N ASN A 308 -8.50 -23.45 17.65
CA ASN A 308 -8.01 -22.87 18.89
C ASN A 308 -6.66 -22.22 18.61
N ARG A 309 -6.54 -20.95 18.95
CA ARG A 309 -5.29 -20.20 18.88
C ARG A 309 -4.72 -20.19 20.28
N ASN A 310 -3.67 -20.97 20.52
CA ASN A 310 -2.88 -20.79 21.72
C ASN A 310 -1.56 -20.16 21.35
N THR A 311 -1.14 -19.19 22.14
CA THR A 311 0.20 -18.65 22.11
C THR A 311 1.11 -19.74 22.71
N VAL A 312 1.68 -20.61 21.89
CA VAL A 312 2.61 -21.65 22.38
C VAL A 312 3.95 -21.01 22.70
N ILE A 313 4.40 -21.27 23.93
CA ILE A 313 5.71 -20.92 24.47
C ILE A 313 6.77 -21.73 23.68
N ILE A 314 7.31 -21.14 22.62
CA ILE A 314 8.73 -21.37 22.30
C ILE A 314 9.50 -20.86 23.52
N SER A 315 10.59 -21.51 23.97
CA SER A 315 11.34 -21.04 25.16
C SER A 315 11.52 -19.53 25.08
N GLU A 316 11.14 -18.83 26.15
CA GLU A 316 11.07 -17.36 26.21
C GLU A 316 12.39 -16.73 25.72
N GLU A 317 13.50 -17.43 25.97
CA GLU A 317 14.86 -17.17 25.48
C GLU A 317 14.96 -17.10 23.95
N ARG A 318 14.43 -18.07 23.20
CA ARG A 318 14.53 -18.10 21.73
C ARG A 318 13.61 -17.05 21.08
N GLN A 319 12.48 -16.72 21.70
CA GLN A 319 11.63 -15.61 21.23
C GLN A 319 12.31 -14.26 21.47
N ALA A 320 12.95 -14.10 22.62
CA ALA A 320 13.72 -12.91 22.92
C ALA A 320 14.94 -12.75 22.01
N GLU A 321 15.67 -13.83 21.69
CA GLU A 321 16.79 -13.82 20.75
C GLU A 321 16.33 -13.42 19.33
N VAL A 322 15.28 -14.02 18.80
CA VAL A 322 14.78 -13.67 17.46
C VAL A 322 14.24 -12.24 17.43
N LEU A 323 13.55 -11.80 18.48
CA LEU A 323 13.10 -10.42 18.59
C LEU A 323 14.26 -9.45 18.76
N LEU A 324 15.32 -9.84 19.46
CA LEU A 324 16.55 -9.05 19.57
C LEU A 324 17.24 -8.95 18.21
N ASP A 325 17.31 -10.03 17.44
CA ASP A 325 17.84 -10.03 16.08
C ASP A 325 17.04 -9.09 15.18
N ILE A 326 15.71 -9.12 15.28
CA ILE A 326 14.82 -8.21 14.56
C ILE A 326 15.06 -6.77 15.02
N LEU A 327 14.94 -6.46 16.30
CA LEU A 327 15.04 -5.08 16.79
C LEU A 327 16.47 -4.51 16.67
N SER A 328 17.49 -5.36 16.72
CA SER A 328 18.88 -4.94 16.52
C SER A 328 19.22 -4.61 15.07
N LEU A 329 18.30 -4.88 14.12
CA LEU A 329 18.52 -4.54 12.71
C LEU A 329 18.85 -3.05 12.56
N PRO A 330 19.87 -2.70 11.74
CA PRO A 330 20.29 -1.32 11.55
C PRO A 330 19.14 -0.40 11.08
N VAL A 331 18.17 -0.95 10.34
CA VAL A 331 17.00 -0.20 9.84
C VAL A 331 16.18 0.46 10.95
N TRP A 332 16.09 -0.16 12.14
CA TRP A 332 15.33 0.39 13.26
C TRP A 332 15.94 1.66 13.83
N ARG A 333 17.27 1.79 13.75
CA ARG A 333 17.99 3.02 14.15
C ARG A 333 17.79 4.17 13.17
N HIS A 334 17.24 3.88 11.98
CA HIS A 334 17.05 4.82 10.86
C HIS A 334 15.60 4.85 10.37
N ARG A 335 14.64 4.63 11.27
CA ARG A 335 13.21 4.56 10.95
C ARG A 335 12.62 5.87 10.42
N TYR A 336 13.24 7.02 10.71
CA TYR A 336 12.84 8.30 10.11
C TYR A 336 13.09 8.29 8.60
N GLU A 337 14.27 7.84 8.21
CA GLU A 337 14.67 7.72 6.82
C GLU A 337 13.90 6.60 6.11
N LEU A 338 13.57 5.52 6.82
CA LEU A 338 12.64 4.49 6.32
C LEU A 338 11.28 5.09 6.00
N TYR A 339 10.70 5.89 6.90
CA TYR A 339 9.41 6.53 6.68
C TYR A 339 9.45 7.52 5.49
N ALA A 340 10.49 8.34 5.38
CA ALA A 340 10.65 9.22 4.22
C ALA A 340 10.80 8.45 2.90
N THR A 341 11.52 7.33 2.91
CA THR A 341 11.65 6.43 1.76
C THR A 341 10.34 5.73 1.43
N TRP A 342 9.57 5.38 2.45
CA TRP A 342 8.24 4.81 2.25
C TRP A 342 7.28 5.83 1.62
N ILE A 343 7.34 7.11 2.00
CA ILE A 343 6.57 8.16 1.31
C ILE A 343 6.95 8.28 -0.17
N LEU A 344 8.21 8.04 -0.54
CA LEU A 344 8.62 7.96 -1.95
C LEU A 344 7.88 6.84 -2.70
N THR A 345 7.61 5.70 -2.06
CA THR A 345 6.80 4.63 -2.71
C THR A 345 5.35 5.07 -2.94
N ARG A 346 4.80 5.90 -2.05
CA ARG A 346 3.46 6.50 -2.25
C ARG A 346 3.44 7.52 -3.37
N ILE A 347 4.49 8.32 -3.51
CA ILE A 347 4.67 9.23 -4.65
C ILE A 347 4.80 8.42 -5.95
N ASP A 348 5.56 7.31 -5.94
CA ASP A 348 5.68 6.42 -7.10
C ASP A 348 4.34 5.79 -7.52
N LYS A 349 3.53 5.36 -6.55
CA LYS A 349 2.15 4.90 -6.80
C LYS A 349 1.31 5.99 -7.47
N ALA A 350 1.53 7.27 -7.16
CA ALA A 350 0.83 8.35 -7.84
C ALA A 350 1.20 8.48 -9.34
N PHE A 351 2.33 7.93 -9.77
CA PHE A 351 2.73 7.83 -11.18
C PHE A 351 2.25 6.56 -11.89
N GLU A 352 1.43 5.73 -11.25
CA GLU A 352 0.92 4.52 -11.88
C GLU A 352 0.19 4.83 -13.20
N GLY A 353 0.49 4.07 -14.25
CA GLY A 353 0.05 4.34 -15.63
C GLY A 353 0.98 5.24 -16.45
N CYS A 354 1.97 5.90 -15.83
CA CYS A 354 3.00 6.67 -16.53
C CYS A 354 4.27 5.83 -16.81
N GLN A 355 5.06 6.25 -17.80
CA GLN A 355 6.39 5.69 -17.99
C GLN A 355 7.38 6.37 -17.04
N VAL A 356 7.79 5.65 -16.00
CA VAL A 356 8.76 6.11 -15.00
C VAL A 356 10.14 5.51 -15.26
N GLU A 357 11.16 6.36 -15.27
CA GLU A 357 12.58 6.05 -15.28
C GLU A 357 13.20 6.50 -13.95
N LEU A 358 13.75 5.56 -13.18
CA LEU A 358 14.48 5.88 -11.94
C LEU A 358 15.95 6.16 -12.26
N HIS A 359 16.49 7.21 -11.65
CA HIS A 359 17.88 7.61 -11.78
C HIS A 359 18.72 6.99 -10.67
N HIS A 360 19.58 6.03 -11.04
CA HIS A 360 20.50 5.36 -10.13
C HIS A 360 21.97 5.57 -10.56
N GLN A 361 22.90 5.40 -9.61
CA GLN A 361 24.34 5.48 -9.84
C GLN A 361 24.96 4.10 -9.63
N GLN A 362 25.39 3.42 -10.70
CA GLN A 362 26.00 2.07 -10.64
C GLN A 362 25.12 1.06 -9.89
N GLY A 363 23.89 0.87 -10.38
CA GLY A 363 22.86 0.09 -9.67
C GLY A 363 22.42 0.66 -8.32
N THR A 364 22.92 1.79 -7.84
CA THR A 364 22.59 2.29 -6.50
C THR A 364 21.63 3.47 -6.54
N LEU A 365 20.44 3.38 -5.92
CA LEU A 365 19.57 4.54 -5.71
C LEU A 365 20.09 5.35 -4.52
N PRO A 366 20.66 6.55 -4.71
CA PRO A 366 21.28 7.29 -3.63
C PRO A 366 20.25 8.23 -3.00
N LEU A 367 19.65 7.85 -1.87
CA LEU A 367 18.86 8.76 -1.04
C LEU A 367 19.81 9.53 -0.13
N ARG A 368 20.20 10.71 -0.59
CA ARG A 368 21.20 11.56 0.08
C ARG A 368 20.49 12.77 0.68
N PHE A 369 21.02 13.30 1.79
CA PHE A 369 20.63 14.60 2.34
C PHE A 369 21.16 15.78 1.48
N LYS A 370 20.92 15.71 0.16
CA LYS A 370 21.25 16.74 -0.82
C LYS A 370 20.38 16.55 -2.05
N GLU A 371 20.27 17.62 -2.83
CA GLU A 371 19.61 17.65 -4.14
C GLU A 371 19.95 16.41 -4.97
N THR A 372 18.92 15.61 -5.26
CA THR A 372 19.05 14.38 -6.05
C THR A 372 17.86 14.25 -6.99
N HIS A 373 18.12 14.06 -8.28
CA HIS A 373 17.11 13.70 -9.28
C HIS A 373 16.78 12.21 -9.10
N ILE A 374 15.57 11.90 -8.65
CA ILE A 374 15.15 10.54 -8.30
C ILE A 374 14.53 9.85 -9.51
N ALA A 375 13.62 10.52 -10.22
CA ALA A 375 12.89 9.90 -11.32
C ALA A 375 12.52 10.91 -12.41
N THR A 376 12.46 10.43 -13.65
CA THR A 376 11.81 11.11 -14.77
C THR A 376 10.54 10.36 -15.14
N VAL A 377 9.44 11.09 -15.26
CA VAL A 377 8.11 10.54 -15.50
C VAL A 377 7.55 11.13 -16.77
N LYS A 378 7.29 10.31 -17.78
CA LYS A 378 6.58 10.74 -18.99
C LYS A 378 5.08 10.69 -18.73
N THR A 379 4.46 11.85 -18.76
CA THR A 379 3.01 12.04 -18.63
C THR A 379 2.43 12.45 -19.97
N ARG A 380 1.11 12.69 -20.03
CA ARG A 380 0.48 13.24 -21.23
C ARG A 380 0.93 14.68 -21.50
N ASP A 381 0.99 15.48 -20.46
CA ASP A 381 1.18 16.94 -20.56
C ASP A 381 2.68 17.32 -20.60
N GLY A 382 3.56 16.32 -20.60
CA GLY A 382 4.99 16.51 -20.79
C GLY A 382 5.82 15.52 -20.00
N VAL A 383 7.04 15.92 -19.70
CA VAL A 383 7.96 15.17 -18.85
C VAL A 383 8.01 15.85 -17.49
N LEU A 384 7.78 15.08 -16.43
CA LEU A 384 7.95 15.51 -15.06
C LEU A 384 9.24 14.92 -14.49
N GLU A 385 9.80 15.61 -13.50
CA GLU A 385 10.95 15.18 -12.72
C GLU A 385 10.56 15.14 -11.25
N LEU A 386 10.97 14.07 -10.57
CA LEU A 386 10.90 13.92 -9.13
C LEU A 386 12.28 14.16 -8.55
N TRP A 387 12.39 15.15 -7.67
CA TRP A 387 13.62 15.52 -6.99
C TRP A 387 13.47 15.41 -5.48
N SER A 388 14.56 15.06 -4.79
CA SER A 388 14.63 15.13 -3.33
C SER A 388 15.55 16.26 -2.86
N GLU A 389 15.26 16.83 -1.69
CA GLU A 389 16.18 17.70 -0.94
C GLU A 389 16.66 18.95 -1.73
N VAL A 390 15.82 19.48 -2.63
CA VAL A 390 16.13 20.66 -3.45
C VAL A 390 16.06 21.91 -2.60
N ARG A 391 17.15 22.68 -2.55
CA ARG A 391 17.17 23.95 -1.83
C ARG A 391 16.69 25.09 -2.73
N SER A 392 15.70 25.85 -2.27
CA SER A 392 15.25 27.08 -2.96
C SER A 392 15.38 28.31 -2.09
N PRO A 393 15.66 29.47 -2.69
CA PRO A 393 15.68 30.72 -1.95
C PRO A 393 14.30 31.04 -1.38
N LEU A 394 14.29 31.67 -0.20
CA LEU A 394 13.10 32.24 0.41
C LEU A 394 13.53 33.50 1.15
N GLU A 395 12.90 34.62 0.81
CA GLU A 395 13.05 35.87 1.53
C GLU A 395 12.14 35.87 2.77
N ASN A 396 12.66 36.32 3.91
CA ASN A 396 11.90 36.48 5.16
C ASN A 396 11.16 35.21 5.63
N PRO A 397 11.85 34.09 5.86
CA PRO A 397 11.22 32.86 6.33
C PRO A 397 10.50 33.08 7.67
N SER A 398 9.30 32.50 7.79
CA SER A 398 8.50 32.51 9.02
C SER A 398 9.19 31.76 10.14
N SER A 399 9.97 30.71 9.80
CA SER A 399 10.72 29.95 10.79
C SER A 399 12.08 30.54 11.11
N LYS A 400 12.40 30.65 12.41
CA LYS A 400 13.75 31.04 12.88
C LYS A 400 14.84 30.03 12.50
N LYS A 401 14.48 28.79 12.14
CA LYS A 401 15.43 27.75 11.73
C LYS A 401 15.86 27.90 10.27
N ARG A 402 14.99 28.44 9.41
CA ARG A 402 15.31 28.75 8.01
C ARG A 402 15.87 30.16 7.95
N LYS A 403 16.99 30.35 7.26
CA LYS A 403 17.66 31.65 7.17
C LYS A 403 17.59 32.26 5.78
N THR A 404 17.77 31.43 4.75
CA THR A 404 17.90 31.91 3.37
C THR A 404 17.13 31.08 2.35
N GLY A 405 16.37 30.07 2.79
CA GLY A 405 15.73 29.15 1.87
C GLY A 405 14.95 28.03 2.54
N ILE A 406 14.33 27.26 1.67
CA ILE A 406 13.53 26.08 1.96
C ILE A 406 14.18 24.84 1.35
N GLN A 407 13.86 23.67 1.88
CA GLN A 407 14.36 22.38 1.41
C GLN A 407 13.32 21.31 1.76
N PRO A 408 12.26 21.17 0.96
CA PRO A 408 11.30 20.09 1.14
C PRO A 408 11.94 18.74 0.80
N ASP A 409 11.46 17.66 1.45
CA ASP A 409 11.97 16.31 1.22
C ASP A 409 11.80 15.86 -0.24
N TYR A 410 10.65 16.16 -0.87
CA TYR A 410 10.40 15.84 -2.30
C TYR A 410 9.74 16.98 -3.07
N ARG A 411 9.98 17.01 -4.38
CA ARG A 411 9.34 17.93 -5.33
C ARG A 411 9.04 17.26 -6.67
N ILE A 412 7.89 17.64 -7.24
CA ILE A 412 7.47 17.26 -8.58
C ILE A 412 7.37 18.53 -9.43
N LEU A 413 8.03 18.53 -10.58
CA LEU A 413 8.07 19.68 -11.49
C LEU A 413 8.23 19.23 -12.95
N PRO A 414 7.88 20.06 -13.95
CA PRO A 414 8.22 19.82 -15.34
C PRO A 414 9.74 19.73 -15.54
N ALA A 415 10.16 18.95 -16.54
CA ALA A 415 11.57 18.78 -16.88
C ALA A 415 12.26 20.13 -17.14
N GLY A 416 13.44 20.31 -16.54
CA GLY A 416 14.23 21.54 -16.62
C GLY A 416 13.67 22.75 -15.86
N ALA A 417 12.64 22.58 -15.03
CA ALA A 417 12.01 23.69 -14.29
C ALA A 417 12.55 23.90 -12.87
N LEU A 418 13.69 23.28 -12.50
CA LEU A 418 14.22 23.30 -11.14
C LEU A 418 14.53 24.72 -10.61
N SER A 419 14.89 25.64 -11.51
CA SER A 419 15.17 27.05 -11.21
C SER A 419 13.95 27.96 -11.39
N SER A 420 12.76 27.40 -11.65
CA SER A 420 11.52 28.12 -11.94
C SER A 420 10.44 27.76 -10.91
N PRO A 421 10.48 28.30 -9.68
CA PRO A 421 9.59 27.92 -8.58
C PRO A 421 8.09 27.97 -8.91
N GLU A 422 7.69 28.86 -9.81
CA GLU A 422 6.33 29.03 -10.32
C GLU A 422 5.84 27.87 -11.19
N ARG A 423 6.72 26.99 -11.64
CA ARG A 423 6.37 25.82 -12.46
C ARG A 423 6.29 24.53 -11.65
N HIS A 424 6.59 24.57 -10.36
CA HIS A 424 6.53 23.39 -9.50
C HIS A 424 5.08 22.95 -9.32
N ILE A 425 4.85 21.64 -9.41
CA ILE A 425 3.51 21.04 -9.32
C ILE A 425 3.21 20.67 -7.87
N ALA A 426 4.16 20.03 -7.20
CA ALA A 426 4.00 19.62 -5.82
C ALA A 426 5.31 19.68 -5.02
N ALA A 427 5.20 19.91 -3.72
CA ALA A 427 6.25 19.73 -2.74
C ALA A 427 5.71 18.93 -1.56
N VAL A 428 6.44 17.89 -1.16
CA VAL A 428 6.06 17.00 -0.06
C VAL A 428 7.13 17.09 1.03
N GLU A 429 6.69 17.47 2.23
CA GLU A 429 7.48 17.49 3.45
C GLU A 429 7.11 16.28 4.31
N VAL A 430 8.11 15.51 4.69
CA VAL A 430 7.94 14.33 5.52
C VAL A 430 8.31 14.64 6.96
N LYS A 431 7.44 14.22 7.88
CA LYS A 431 7.63 14.34 9.31
C LYS A 431 7.25 13.06 10.04
N GLN A 432 7.95 12.78 11.14
CA GLN A 432 7.64 11.67 12.04
C GLN A 432 7.48 12.19 13.48
N HIS A 433 6.83 13.34 13.65
CA HIS A 433 6.67 13.93 14.98
C HIS A 433 5.52 13.28 15.76
N LYS A 434 5.86 12.97 17.01
CA LYS A 434 5.01 12.43 18.08
C LYS A 434 3.73 13.23 18.38
N SER A 435 3.84 14.55 18.30
CA SER A 435 2.74 15.47 18.58
C SER A 435 2.79 16.59 17.57
N THR A 436 1.61 17.14 17.23
CA THR A 436 1.52 18.20 16.23
C THR A 436 2.40 19.35 16.67
N SER A 437 3.55 19.52 16.00
CA SER A 437 4.42 20.66 16.22
C SER A 437 3.81 21.85 15.49
N ARG A 438 2.64 22.31 15.98
CA ARG A 438 1.72 23.18 15.22
C ARG A 438 2.45 24.34 14.58
N ARG A 439 3.28 25.01 15.37
CA ARG A 439 4.12 26.12 14.92
C ARG A 439 5.12 25.70 13.83
N ASN A 440 5.90 24.65 14.03
CA ASN A 440 6.89 24.22 13.04
C ASN A 440 6.24 23.73 11.74
N PHE A 441 5.09 23.04 11.84
CA PHE A 441 4.34 22.54 10.68
C PHE A 441 3.75 23.68 9.87
N MET A 442 3.11 24.63 10.54
CA MET A 442 2.57 25.85 9.95
C MET A 442 3.68 26.70 9.32
N GLU A 443 4.78 26.94 10.04
CA GLU A 443 5.92 27.67 9.50
C GLU A 443 6.51 26.95 8.27
N ALA A 444 6.59 25.61 8.26
CA ALA A 444 7.02 24.81 7.10
C ALA A 444 6.13 25.02 5.88
N LEU A 445 4.83 24.79 6.00
CA LEU A 445 3.92 24.94 4.88
C LEU A 445 3.87 26.36 4.34
N ASN A 446 3.78 27.36 5.23
CA ASN A 446 3.74 28.75 4.81
C ASN A 446 5.03 29.16 4.07
N ASP A 447 6.20 28.77 4.58
CA ASP A 447 7.48 29.05 3.93
C ASP A 447 7.58 28.35 2.57
N TYR A 448 7.09 27.11 2.47
CA TYR A 448 7.12 26.35 1.23
C TYR A 448 6.17 26.88 0.17
N ALA A 449 4.94 27.21 0.56
CA ALA A 449 3.94 27.78 -0.33
C ALA A 449 4.34 29.20 -0.78
N ALA A 450 5.02 29.98 0.08
CA ALA A 450 5.57 31.28 -0.29
C ALA A 450 6.69 31.15 -1.35
N ALA A 451 7.61 30.20 -1.17
CA ALA A 451 8.71 29.98 -2.10
C ALA A 451 8.30 29.23 -3.38
N LEU A 452 7.18 28.51 -3.39
CA LEU A 452 6.66 27.74 -4.52
C LEU A 452 5.23 28.17 -4.84
N PRO A 453 5.02 29.28 -5.57
CA PRO A 453 3.73 29.98 -5.63
C PRO A 453 2.59 29.21 -6.33
N ASN A 454 2.90 28.19 -7.13
CA ASN A 454 1.88 27.39 -7.84
C ASN A 454 1.85 25.92 -7.42
N ALA A 455 2.75 25.50 -6.53
CA ALA A 455 2.82 24.10 -6.11
C ALA A 455 1.75 23.79 -5.06
N LEU A 456 1.22 22.56 -5.11
CA LEU A 456 0.58 21.94 -3.96
C LEU A 456 1.66 21.60 -2.92
N VAL A 457 1.53 22.12 -1.70
CA VAL A 457 2.45 21.86 -0.61
C VAL A 457 1.77 20.95 0.41
N VAL A 458 2.31 19.74 0.55
CA VAL A 458 1.77 18.73 1.47
C VAL A 458 2.79 18.46 2.57
N LEU A 459 2.38 18.53 3.83
CA LEU A 459 3.14 17.96 4.94
C LEU A 459 2.46 16.69 5.40
N VAL A 460 3.20 15.60 5.28
CA VAL A 460 2.80 14.28 5.71
C VAL A 460 3.48 13.96 7.04
N ASN A 461 2.70 13.56 8.03
CA ASN A 461 3.20 13.18 9.34
C ASN A 461 2.73 11.77 9.70
N TYR A 462 3.66 10.95 10.21
CA TYR A 462 3.32 9.61 10.72
C TYR A 462 2.30 9.70 11.86
N GLY A 463 2.50 10.64 12.78
CA GLY A 463 1.58 10.94 13.87
C GLY A 463 0.46 11.93 13.50
N PRO A 464 -0.42 12.30 14.44
CA PRO A 464 -1.57 13.15 14.16
C PRO A 464 -1.19 14.61 13.84
N VAL A 465 -1.97 15.23 12.97
CA VAL A 465 -1.88 16.67 12.64
C VAL A 465 -3.17 17.39 12.99
N SER A 466 -3.07 18.63 13.47
CA SER A 466 -4.22 19.44 13.86
C SER A 466 -4.84 20.08 12.63
N LYS A 467 -6.14 19.83 12.39
CA LYS A 467 -6.87 20.38 11.24
C LYS A 467 -7.08 21.91 11.30
N ASN A 468 -6.99 22.51 12.49
CA ASN A 468 -7.32 23.92 12.72
C ASN A 468 -6.09 24.84 12.79
N MET A 469 -5.08 24.59 11.95
CA MET A 469 -3.89 25.44 11.90
C MET A 469 -4.06 26.52 10.83
N PRO A 470 -3.89 27.81 11.16
CA PRO A 470 -4.04 28.88 10.19
C PRO A 470 -2.91 28.82 9.16
N LEU A 471 -3.26 28.66 7.89
CA LEU A 471 -2.34 28.66 6.77
C LEU A 471 -2.45 29.98 6.00
N ALA A 472 -1.32 30.49 5.52
CA ALA A 472 -1.29 31.69 4.68
C ALA A 472 -1.83 31.41 3.27
N PHE A 473 -1.74 30.15 2.82
CA PHE A 473 -2.14 29.68 1.48
C PHE A 473 -2.97 28.40 1.56
N PRO A 474 -4.15 28.42 2.22
CA PRO A 474 -4.94 27.22 2.53
C PRO A 474 -5.44 26.46 1.29
N GLU A 475 -5.58 27.13 0.15
CA GLU A 475 -6.03 26.55 -1.12
C GLU A 475 -5.06 25.52 -1.72
N ARG A 476 -3.79 25.58 -1.32
CA ARG A 476 -2.71 24.74 -1.88
C ARG A 476 -1.74 24.22 -0.82
N SER A 477 -2.13 24.29 0.45
CA SER A 477 -1.32 23.84 1.59
C SER A 477 -2.12 22.83 2.40
N ILE A 478 -1.64 21.58 2.46
CA ILE A 478 -2.38 20.47 3.07
C ILE A 478 -1.57 19.82 4.18
N PHE A 479 -2.23 19.65 5.32
CA PHE A 479 -1.73 18.83 6.42
C PHE A 479 -2.35 17.44 6.37
N MET A 480 -1.49 16.42 6.34
CA MET A 480 -1.92 15.03 6.40
C MET A 480 -1.22 14.35 7.58
N GLY A 481 -2.01 13.87 8.54
CA GLY A 481 -1.52 13.14 9.71
C GLY A 481 -1.96 11.69 9.69
N GLN A 482 -1.36 10.86 10.54
CA GLN A 482 -1.65 9.43 10.62
C GLN A 482 -1.46 8.74 9.27
N ILE A 483 -0.43 9.14 8.53
CA ILE A 483 -0.07 8.51 7.24
C ILE A 483 0.75 7.26 7.56
N ARG A 484 0.15 6.09 7.36
CA ARG A 484 0.71 4.77 7.67
C ARG A 484 0.32 3.79 6.54
N PRO A 485 1.03 2.67 6.33
CA PRO A 485 0.79 1.77 5.18
C PRO A 485 -0.65 1.31 4.99
N ASP A 486 -1.36 1.10 6.08
CA ASP A 486 -2.71 0.58 6.16
C ASP A 486 -3.78 1.68 6.37
N SER A 487 -3.39 2.95 6.44
CA SER A 487 -4.33 4.04 6.73
C SER A 487 -4.97 4.62 5.46
N ASP A 488 -6.27 4.95 5.55
CA ASP A 488 -7.00 5.68 4.50
C ASP A 488 -6.26 6.94 4.05
N ASN A 489 -5.58 7.61 4.98
CA ASN A 489 -4.87 8.84 4.68
C ASN A 489 -3.66 8.61 3.75
N ALA A 490 -3.03 7.43 3.77
CA ALA A 490 -1.96 7.08 2.82
C ALA A 490 -2.51 6.89 1.39
N TYR A 491 -3.71 6.32 1.26
CA TYR A 491 -4.44 6.26 -0.01
C TYR A 491 -4.83 7.65 -0.48
N GLN A 492 -5.39 8.49 0.39
CA GLN A 492 -5.74 9.87 0.05
C GLN A 492 -4.53 10.69 -0.42
N LEU A 493 -3.35 10.50 0.19
CA LEU A 493 -2.12 11.15 -0.28
C LEU A 493 -1.80 10.76 -1.72
N THR A 494 -1.98 9.48 -2.04
CA THR A 494 -1.68 8.93 -3.38
C THR A 494 -2.68 9.44 -4.42
N GLU A 495 -3.96 9.50 -4.07
CA GLU A 495 -5.03 10.07 -4.89
C GLU A 495 -4.79 11.57 -5.15
N GLN A 496 -4.55 12.36 -4.10
CA GLN A 496 -4.28 13.79 -4.23
C GLN A 496 -3.10 14.09 -5.14
N LEU A 497 -2.00 13.33 -5.01
CA LEU A 497 -0.86 13.48 -5.91
C LEU A 497 -1.19 13.02 -7.33
N SER A 498 -1.95 11.93 -7.47
CA SER A 498 -2.39 11.43 -8.78
C SER A 498 -3.25 12.44 -9.53
N ASP A 499 -4.16 13.14 -8.85
CA ASP A 499 -5.05 14.14 -9.45
C ASP A 499 -4.30 15.32 -10.06
N LEU A 500 -3.11 15.62 -9.54
CA LEU A 500 -2.21 16.63 -10.10
C LEU A 500 -1.44 16.14 -11.34
N ILE A 501 -1.31 14.83 -11.50
CA ILE A 501 -0.51 14.21 -12.55
C ILE A 501 -1.44 13.79 -13.68
N ALA A 502 -1.34 14.44 -14.84
CA ALA A 502 -2.09 14.05 -16.02
C ALA A 502 -1.63 12.69 -16.58
N LYS A 503 -2.26 11.61 -16.12
CA LYS A 503 -1.93 10.23 -16.51
C LYS A 503 -2.33 9.94 -17.96
N PRO A 504 -1.48 9.26 -18.74
CA PRO A 504 -1.87 8.76 -20.06
C PRO A 504 -3.04 7.76 -19.96
N GLY A 505 -4.24 8.16 -20.43
CA GLY A 505 -5.36 7.24 -20.64
C GLY A 505 -6.46 7.19 -19.58
N GLN A 506 -6.32 7.86 -18.43
CA GLN A 506 -7.42 7.95 -17.44
C GLN A 506 -8.66 8.67 -18.00
N ASP A 507 -8.44 9.78 -18.72
CA ASP A 507 -9.53 10.47 -19.44
C ASP A 507 -10.13 9.60 -20.55
N LYS A 508 -9.37 8.64 -21.12
CA LYS A 508 -9.95 7.71 -22.09
C LYS A 508 -10.92 6.76 -21.41
N GLN A 509 -10.70 6.36 -20.16
CA GLN A 509 -11.63 5.50 -19.44
C GLN A 509 -12.84 6.30 -18.95
N ALA A 510 -12.63 7.42 -18.26
CA ALA A 510 -13.73 8.28 -17.81
C ALA A 510 -14.60 8.76 -18.98
N VAL A 511 -13.99 9.16 -20.11
CA VAL A 511 -14.75 9.53 -21.32
C VAL A 511 -15.31 8.31 -22.05
N LYS A 512 -14.71 7.11 -21.99
CA LYS A 512 -15.33 5.87 -22.49
C LYS A 512 -16.60 5.51 -21.72
N ASP A 513 -16.64 5.85 -20.43
CA ASP A 513 -17.80 5.60 -19.59
C ASP A 513 -19.00 6.46 -20.05
N TYR A 514 -18.75 7.60 -20.71
CA TYR A 514 -19.77 8.53 -21.20
C TYR A 514 -19.97 8.57 -22.73
N LEU A 515 -18.93 8.29 -23.53
CA LEU A 515 -18.91 8.41 -25.00
C LEU A 515 -18.31 7.17 -25.67
N ASP A 516 -18.95 6.71 -26.75
CA ASP A 516 -18.48 5.58 -27.53
C ASP A 516 -17.24 5.92 -28.40
N THR A 517 -16.61 4.89 -28.98
CA THR A 517 -15.37 5.04 -29.77
C THR A 517 -15.55 5.89 -31.03
N LYS A 518 -16.74 5.90 -31.66
CA LYS A 518 -17.03 6.71 -32.85
C LYS A 518 -17.17 8.18 -32.47
N GLN A 519 -17.83 8.47 -31.35
CA GLN A 519 -17.99 9.81 -30.81
C GLN A 519 -16.64 10.41 -30.43
N GLN A 520 -15.76 9.64 -29.77
CA GLN A 520 -14.41 10.10 -29.43
C GLN A 520 -13.57 10.46 -30.67
N ALA A 521 -13.67 9.67 -31.75
CA ALA A 521 -12.97 9.96 -33.00
C ALA A 521 -13.50 11.24 -33.68
N LEU A 522 -14.79 11.52 -33.55
CA LEU A 522 -15.40 12.75 -34.05
C LEU A 522 -14.82 13.99 -33.37
N PHE A 523 -14.63 13.96 -32.05
CA PHE A 523 -14.06 15.10 -31.30
C PHE A 523 -12.55 15.25 -31.49
N ALA A 524 -11.81 14.15 -31.64
CA ALA A 524 -10.36 14.21 -31.80
C ALA A 524 -9.88 14.89 -33.09
N SER A 525 -10.77 15.04 -34.08
CA SER A 525 -10.44 15.57 -35.42
C SER A 525 -11.05 16.94 -35.72
N GLN A 526 -11.87 17.50 -34.82
CA GLN A 526 -12.58 18.75 -35.06
C GLN A 526 -12.05 19.88 -34.19
N GLN A 527 -11.72 21.00 -34.83
CA GLN A 527 -11.56 22.27 -34.15
C GLN A 527 -12.94 22.81 -33.78
N ILE A 528 -13.13 23.16 -32.51
CA ILE A 528 -14.39 23.68 -31.97
C ILE A 528 -14.20 25.18 -31.72
N ASP A 529 -14.92 26.00 -32.47
CA ASP A 529 -14.80 27.45 -32.32
C ASP A 529 -15.47 27.92 -31.02
N ALA A 530 -16.59 27.30 -30.63
CA ALA A 530 -17.27 27.60 -29.38
C ALA A 530 -17.98 26.38 -28.78
N ALA A 531 -17.90 26.23 -27.45
CA ALA A 531 -18.63 25.25 -26.66
C ALA A 531 -19.66 25.95 -25.76
N TYR A 532 -20.93 25.59 -25.89
CA TYR A 532 -22.04 26.11 -25.09
C TYR A 532 -22.57 25.02 -24.18
N VAL A 533 -22.54 25.27 -22.88
CA VAL A 533 -22.86 24.31 -21.83
C VAL A 533 -24.16 24.73 -21.16
N ASP A 534 -25.14 23.85 -21.19
CA ASP A 534 -26.39 24.02 -20.47
C ASP A 534 -26.13 23.94 -18.96
N VAL A 535 -26.45 25.01 -18.25
CA VAL A 535 -26.36 25.13 -16.79
C VAL A 535 -27.73 25.36 -16.15
N SER A 536 -28.80 24.84 -16.79
CA SER A 536 -30.17 24.88 -16.29
C SER A 536 -30.37 23.97 -15.07
N GLY A 537 -31.48 24.19 -14.35
CA GLY A 537 -31.76 23.49 -13.10
C GLY A 537 -31.89 21.96 -13.23
N SER A 538 -32.36 21.44 -14.37
CA SER A 538 -32.52 20.00 -14.62
C SER A 538 -31.17 19.26 -14.60
N LEU A 539 -30.10 19.98 -14.94
CA LEU A 539 -28.75 19.47 -15.04
C LEU A 539 -27.91 19.71 -13.78
N ASN A 540 -28.49 20.27 -12.71
CA ASN A 540 -27.78 20.51 -11.45
C ASN A 540 -27.58 19.24 -10.60
N ASN A 541 -26.95 18.21 -11.20
CA ASN A 541 -26.62 16.97 -10.52
C ASN A 541 -25.11 16.65 -10.65
N GLU A 542 -24.59 15.91 -9.68
CA GLU A 542 -23.17 15.59 -9.59
C GLU A 542 -22.67 14.78 -10.80
N GLN A 543 -23.52 13.90 -11.34
CA GLN A 543 -23.16 13.03 -12.46
C GLN A 543 -22.91 13.84 -13.74
N TYR A 544 -23.77 14.82 -14.04
CA TYR A 544 -23.58 15.72 -15.16
C TYR A 544 -22.35 16.62 -14.97
N LYS A 545 -22.11 17.12 -13.76
CA LYS A 545 -20.92 17.93 -13.46
C LYS A 545 -19.63 17.13 -13.66
N LYS A 546 -19.59 15.86 -13.22
CA LYS A 546 -18.46 14.94 -13.47
C LYS A 546 -18.26 14.67 -14.96
N PHE A 547 -19.36 14.47 -15.70
CA PHE A 547 -19.31 14.34 -17.16
C PHE A 547 -18.74 15.60 -17.84
N LEU A 548 -19.21 16.79 -17.46
CA LEU A 548 -18.70 18.06 -17.97
C LEU A 548 -17.21 18.21 -17.68
N GLU A 549 -16.79 17.93 -16.44
CA GLU A 549 -15.39 18.01 -16.04
C GLU A 549 -14.54 17.06 -16.88
N ALA A 550 -14.89 15.79 -16.97
CA ALA A 550 -14.13 14.79 -17.73
C ALA A 550 -14.01 15.16 -19.21
N MET A 551 -15.12 15.60 -19.83
CA MET A 551 -15.15 15.92 -21.25
C MET A 551 -14.44 17.24 -21.58
N LEU A 552 -14.80 18.32 -20.88
CA LEU A 552 -14.27 19.64 -21.16
C LEU A 552 -12.82 19.77 -20.73
N ARG A 553 -12.36 19.09 -19.67
CA ARG A 553 -10.93 19.08 -19.27
C ARG A 553 -10.04 18.64 -20.43
N ARG A 554 -10.48 17.63 -21.20
CA ARG A 554 -9.76 17.17 -22.39
C ARG A 554 -9.80 18.17 -23.53
N LEU A 555 -10.96 18.75 -23.84
CA LEU A 555 -11.12 19.67 -24.97
C LEU A 555 -10.43 21.02 -24.72
N VAL A 556 -10.59 21.56 -23.51
CA VAL A 556 -9.96 22.79 -23.04
C VAL A 556 -8.45 22.59 -22.86
N GLY A 557 -8.03 21.50 -22.20
CA GLY A 557 -6.61 21.20 -22.00
C GLY A 557 -5.83 20.96 -23.30
N ALA A 558 -6.50 20.47 -24.35
CA ALA A 558 -5.90 20.32 -25.67
C ALA A 558 -5.96 21.60 -26.54
N GLY A 559 -6.53 22.70 -26.03
CA GLY A 559 -6.69 23.95 -26.78
C GLY A 559 -7.64 23.83 -27.98
N VAL A 560 -8.56 22.86 -27.96
CA VAL A 560 -9.48 22.59 -29.08
C VAL A 560 -10.66 23.55 -29.09
N VAL A 561 -11.03 24.09 -27.92
CA VAL A 561 -12.15 25.02 -27.71
C VAL A 561 -11.62 26.44 -27.59
N LYS A 562 -11.96 27.32 -28.53
CA LYS A 562 -11.55 28.73 -28.48
C LYS A 562 -12.43 29.56 -27.56
N LYS A 563 -13.71 29.22 -27.44
CA LYS A 563 -14.67 29.91 -26.58
C LYS A 563 -15.51 28.93 -25.79
N LEU A 564 -15.68 29.18 -24.49
CA LEU A 564 -16.58 28.42 -23.62
C LEU A 564 -17.67 29.35 -23.09
N ALA A 565 -18.90 28.86 -23.02
CA ALA A 565 -20.07 29.64 -22.61
C ALA A 565 -20.99 28.81 -21.71
N ALA A 566 -21.39 29.39 -20.57
CA ALA A 566 -22.40 28.82 -19.66
C ALA A 566 -23.78 29.42 -19.99
N VAL A 567 -24.73 28.59 -20.38
CA VAL A 567 -26.02 29.00 -20.93
C VAL A 567 -27.18 28.48 -20.08
N ASP A 568 -28.10 29.37 -19.75
CA ASP A 568 -29.41 29.07 -19.14
C ASP A 568 -30.50 29.73 -20.00
N THR A 569 -31.44 30.51 -19.43
CA THR A 569 -32.31 31.40 -20.21
C THR A 569 -31.55 32.58 -20.81
N GLU A 570 -30.36 32.87 -20.28
CA GLU A 570 -29.44 33.92 -20.71
C GLU A 570 -28.00 33.38 -20.72
N MET A 571 -27.08 34.13 -21.33
CA MET A 571 -25.65 33.86 -21.26
C MET A 571 -25.13 34.24 -19.87
N ARG A 572 -24.83 33.25 -19.03
CA ARG A 572 -24.42 33.50 -17.64
C ARG A 572 -22.95 33.92 -17.55
N LYS A 573 -22.10 33.29 -18.36
CA LYS A 573 -20.67 33.61 -18.42
C LYS A 573 -20.04 33.09 -19.70
N GLU A 574 -19.00 33.79 -20.15
CA GLU A 574 -18.18 33.41 -21.30
C GLU A 574 -16.69 33.48 -20.93
N TRP A 575 -15.92 32.60 -21.54
CA TRP A 575 -14.46 32.55 -21.44
C TRP A 575 -13.87 32.46 -22.84
N GLU A 576 -12.98 33.40 -23.17
CA GLU A 576 -12.18 33.39 -24.38
C GLU A 576 -10.86 32.66 -24.10
N ASN A 577 -10.50 31.70 -24.95
CA ASN A 577 -9.38 30.77 -24.78
C ASN A 577 -9.37 30.14 -23.39
N PRO A 578 -10.42 29.38 -23.03
CA PRO A 578 -10.58 28.82 -21.69
C PRO A 578 -9.36 27.97 -21.30
N ASP A 579 -9.02 28.00 -20.01
CA ASP A 579 -8.05 27.10 -19.37
C ASP A 579 -8.76 26.18 -18.35
N LEU A 580 -8.00 25.39 -17.60
CA LEU A 580 -8.58 24.51 -16.57
C LEU A 580 -9.23 25.29 -15.41
N GLY A 581 -8.85 26.55 -15.19
CA GLY A 581 -9.48 27.43 -14.21
C GLY A 581 -10.90 27.82 -14.64
N ALA A 582 -11.12 28.13 -15.92
CA ALA A 582 -12.45 28.37 -16.48
C ALA A 582 -13.38 27.16 -16.29
N LEU A 583 -12.86 25.95 -16.44
CA LEU A 583 -13.62 24.73 -16.21
C LEU A 583 -14.01 24.54 -14.74
N ALA A 584 -13.06 24.73 -13.82
CA ALA A 584 -13.34 24.64 -12.38
C ALA A 584 -14.42 25.65 -11.95
N GLU A 585 -14.38 26.85 -12.53
CA GLU A 585 -15.39 27.87 -12.30
C GLU A 585 -16.77 27.43 -12.82
N LEU A 586 -16.84 26.94 -14.06
CA LEU A 586 -18.07 26.43 -14.68
C LEU A 586 -18.72 25.33 -13.82
N THR A 587 -17.96 24.32 -13.38
CA THR A 587 -18.52 23.19 -12.61
C THR A 587 -18.89 23.59 -11.18
N ALA A 588 -18.24 24.61 -10.62
CA ALA A 588 -18.61 25.21 -9.33
C ALA A 588 -19.89 26.05 -9.40
N MET A 589 -20.34 26.48 -10.59
CA MET A 589 -21.56 27.26 -10.73
C MET A 589 -22.79 26.51 -10.21
N GLN A 590 -23.73 27.28 -9.66
CA GLN A 590 -25.02 26.73 -9.30
C GLN A 590 -25.97 26.76 -10.50
N PHE A 591 -26.31 25.57 -10.98
CA PHE A 591 -27.17 25.39 -12.14
C PHE A 591 -28.63 25.60 -11.71
N ARG A 592 -29.32 26.51 -12.39
CA ARG A 592 -30.66 27.00 -12.05
C ARG A 592 -31.34 27.44 -13.35
N GLY A 593 -32.65 27.63 -13.33
CA GLY A 593 -33.39 28.14 -14.50
C GLY A 593 -33.73 27.06 -15.52
N GLY A 594 -34.04 27.47 -16.74
CA GLY A 594 -34.41 26.62 -17.87
C GLY A 594 -33.68 27.03 -19.15
N THR A 595 -33.59 26.14 -20.12
CA THR A 595 -32.67 26.31 -21.25
C THR A 595 -33.18 27.24 -22.35
N GLY A 596 -32.36 28.21 -22.78
CA GLY A 596 -32.67 29.22 -23.80
C GLY A 596 -31.74 29.26 -25.02
N PHE A 597 -31.20 28.14 -25.51
CA PHE A 597 -30.15 28.18 -26.56
C PHE A 597 -30.53 28.88 -27.87
N LYS A 598 -31.80 28.89 -28.28
CA LYS A 598 -32.19 29.30 -29.65
C LYS A 598 -31.75 30.72 -30.00
N GLU A 599 -31.76 31.62 -29.02
CA GLU A 599 -31.43 33.05 -29.20
C GLU A 599 -29.97 33.37 -28.84
N LEU A 600 -29.26 32.41 -28.24
CA LEU A 600 -27.92 32.58 -27.68
C LEU A 600 -26.83 31.86 -28.49
N LEU A 601 -27.22 31.01 -29.43
CA LEU A 601 -26.30 30.33 -30.32
C LEU A 601 -25.84 31.25 -31.46
N PRO A 602 -24.57 31.12 -31.89
CA PRO A 602 -24.00 31.95 -32.94
C PRO A 602 -24.51 31.53 -34.32
N ASP A 603 -24.29 32.39 -35.32
CA ASP A 603 -24.67 32.16 -36.72
C ASP A 603 -24.05 30.89 -37.34
N GLU A 604 -24.61 30.41 -38.47
CA GLU A 604 -24.35 29.11 -39.11
C GLU A 604 -22.86 28.81 -39.45
N SER A 605 -21.99 29.81 -39.45
CA SER A 605 -20.58 29.67 -39.82
C SER A 605 -19.69 29.11 -38.70
N THR A 606 -20.17 29.07 -37.46
CA THR A 606 -19.36 28.70 -36.28
C THR A 606 -19.42 27.19 -36.04
N LYS A 607 -18.27 26.51 -35.88
CA LYS A 607 -18.25 25.11 -35.47
C LYS A 607 -18.55 25.01 -33.97
N THR A 608 -19.79 24.70 -33.65
CA THR A 608 -20.29 24.75 -32.28
C THR A 608 -20.42 23.37 -31.65
N LEU A 609 -19.96 23.23 -30.41
CA LEU A 609 -20.31 22.12 -29.53
C LEU A 609 -21.39 22.60 -28.54
N ILE A 610 -22.51 21.91 -28.48
CA ILE A 610 -23.56 22.18 -27.50
C ILE A 610 -23.67 20.99 -26.55
N ILE A 611 -23.72 21.23 -25.25
CA ILE A 611 -23.86 20.18 -24.23
C ILE A 611 -25.12 20.46 -23.43
N THR A 612 -26.10 19.57 -23.47
CA THR A 612 -27.44 19.76 -22.88
C THR A 612 -28.12 18.41 -22.60
N ASP A 613 -29.35 18.39 -22.08
CA ASP A 613 -30.20 17.21 -21.98
C ASP A 613 -31.12 17.06 -23.22
N GLU A 614 -31.95 16.00 -23.26
CA GLU A 614 -32.84 15.76 -24.39
C GLU A 614 -33.90 16.89 -24.54
N GLN A 615 -34.32 17.53 -23.45
CA GLN A 615 -35.27 18.64 -23.52
C GLN A 615 -34.66 19.88 -24.15
N GLY A 616 -33.46 20.28 -23.72
CA GLY A 616 -32.73 21.40 -24.31
C GLY A 616 -32.39 21.16 -25.79
N TYR A 617 -32.08 19.90 -26.16
CA TYR A 617 -31.92 19.53 -27.56
C TYR A 617 -33.20 19.73 -28.38
N ILE A 618 -34.32 19.15 -27.94
CA ILE A 618 -35.61 19.20 -28.66
C ILE A 618 -36.13 20.63 -28.79
N HIS A 619 -36.05 21.41 -27.72
CA HIS A 619 -36.68 22.74 -27.65
C HIS A 619 -35.84 23.83 -28.29
N CYS A 620 -34.52 23.77 -28.15
CA CYS A 620 -33.66 24.89 -28.47
C CYS A 620 -32.66 24.56 -29.60
N VAL A 621 -32.00 23.40 -29.53
CA VAL A 621 -30.92 23.06 -30.48
C VAL A 621 -31.44 22.61 -31.84
N LYS A 622 -32.46 21.75 -31.88
CA LYS A 622 -33.03 21.23 -33.14
C LYS A 622 -33.59 22.33 -34.06
N LYS A 623 -33.91 23.49 -33.51
CA LYS A 623 -34.45 24.66 -34.22
C LYS A 623 -33.41 25.75 -34.50
N ALA A 624 -32.18 25.59 -34.02
CA ALA A 624 -31.11 26.53 -34.23
C ALA A 624 -30.41 26.26 -35.57
N ALA A 625 -29.95 27.32 -36.23
CA ALA A 625 -29.25 27.25 -37.51
C ALA A 625 -27.75 26.91 -37.36
N ALA A 626 -27.29 26.56 -36.16
CA ALA A 626 -25.88 26.31 -35.88
C ALA A 626 -25.35 25.04 -36.56
N ARG A 627 -24.09 25.06 -36.99
CA ARG A 627 -23.37 23.88 -37.51
C ARG A 627 -22.44 23.30 -36.44
N GLY A 628 -22.50 21.99 -36.24
CA GLY A 628 -21.60 21.32 -35.31
C GLY A 628 -22.17 20.05 -34.70
N CYS A 629 -21.99 19.88 -33.39
CA CYS A 629 -22.42 18.69 -32.67
C CYS A 629 -23.12 19.07 -31.36
N CYS A 630 -24.16 18.30 -31.01
CA CYS A 630 -24.83 18.34 -29.71
C CYS A 630 -24.47 17.07 -28.95
N LEU A 631 -24.03 17.22 -27.72
CA LEU A 631 -23.91 16.15 -26.74
C LEU A 631 -25.10 16.20 -25.80
N ILE A 632 -25.93 15.16 -25.87
CA ILE A 632 -27.15 15.03 -25.12
C ILE A 632 -26.87 14.10 -23.94
N PHE A 633 -26.87 14.63 -22.72
CA PHE A 633 -26.64 13.87 -21.51
C PHE A 633 -27.96 13.32 -20.97
N GLU A 634 -28.04 12.00 -20.82
CA GLU A 634 -29.20 11.31 -20.26
C GLU A 634 -28.76 10.06 -19.50
N ASN A 635 -29.29 9.84 -18.30
CA ASN A 635 -29.06 8.63 -17.49
C ASN A 635 -27.58 8.24 -17.32
N GLY A 636 -26.71 9.24 -17.18
CA GLY A 636 -25.28 8.99 -16.98
C GLY A 636 -24.48 8.67 -18.23
N ARG A 637 -25.06 8.84 -19.43
CA ARG A 637 -24.38 8.68 -20.72
C ARG A 637 -24.62 9.90 -21.59
N ALA A 638 -23.78 10.09 -22.59
CA ALA A 638 -23.95 11.15 -23.57
C ALA A 638 -24.10 10.60 -24.99
N GLU A 639 -25.10 11.08 -25.71
CA GLU A 639 -25.30 10.81 -27.14
C GLU A 639 -24.84 12.01 -27.96
N CYS A 640 -23.96 11.79 -28.94
CA CYS A 640 -23.58 12.82 -29.90
C CYS A 640 -24.49 12.83 -31.12
N ARG A 641 -25.17 13.95 -31.37
CA ARG A 641 -25.94 14.21 -32.59
C ARG A 641 -25.30 15.35 -33.38
N LYS A 642 -25.23 15.22 -34.70
CA LYS A 642 -24.82 16.35 -35.56
C LYS A 642 -25.92 17.40 -35.60
N ILE A 643 -25.53 18.65 -35.59
CA ILE A 643 -26.39 19.82 -35.79
C ILE A 643 -25.95 20.46 -37.11
N GLY A 644 -26.88 20.67 -38.04
CA GLY A 644 -26.59 21.23 -39.36
C GLY A 644 -27.25 20.48 -40.49
#